data_AF-A0A1I1KL50-F1
#
_entry.id   AF-A0A1I1KL50-F1
#
_cell.length_a   1.000
_cell.length_b   1.000
_cell.length_c   1.000
_cell.angle_alpha   90.00
_cell.angle_beta   90.00
_cell.angle_gamma   90.00
#
_symmetry.space_group_name_H-M   'P 1'
#
loop_
_entity.id
_entity.type
_entity.pdbx_description
1 polymer ?
#
loop_
_entity_poly.entity_id
_entity_poly.type
_entity_poly.pdbx_seq_one_letter_code
_entity_poly.pdbx_strand_id
1 'polypeptide(L)'
;MARAVGVSETTIRKGIAELDMEPLPDGRVRRPGGGRKAAADKNPDLLPALMALVEPDERGDPMSPLRWTTKSLRNLAGELTRQGHEVSATTVGKLLRKSGFSLQSNVKTLEGKQHPDRDAQFQYINSQVKKYQAVGEPVISVDTKKKELVGQFHQAGREWRPQGDPIDVEDHSLFARPGREQVIPYGIYDIAANTGWLNVGVDHDTSAFAVASVRRWWENRGRIDYPSATRLLITADSGGSNSPRYRLWKSELSALAEETGLAITVCHFPPGTSKWNKVEHRLFSHITMNWRGRPLTSHEVVIKTIRSTRTRGGLRVEAELDTREYPTGISISKEYADSLPIEPHETRGAWNYTVLPHKSDPASVPRVNRPQGLNLEAVEMLSDPRLTGMNPEDLTDLIACLAPLQEARDEQRRYERRGGKRRRTRGAGAISVITPAVRVLATVLYLREVIPMQLLGELLAVEIQPLRRAINETHRILTDHSCAIRPVTLRLTSEQAVRDYLATGTRERPEIPLEVLTHPSITGMSREELTTMTERVLVRYSARLEELRIKRRSRALHKLPGLVSQRKVTDADRVLAAVLGMRRIATRQAIADLFGVSARTIGNTLVELRPLLEADGYNPKLILRAQRFYTAEELLQSVQAAGDIDALHKP
;
A
#
# COMPACT_ATOMS: atom_id res chain seq x y z
N MET A 1 -79.77 18.61 -10.03
CA MET A 1 -78.44 17.97 -9.89
C MET A 1 -77.46 18.81 -9.07
N ALA A 2 -77.12 20.05 -9.47
CA ALA A 2 -76.18 20.92 -8.74
C ALA A 2 -76.45 21.08 -7.24
N ARG A 3 -77.69 21.44 -6.86
CA ARG A 3 -78.10 21.54 -5.44
C ARG A 3 -78.06 20.21 -4.68
N ALA A 4 -78.28 19.08 -5.34
CA ALA A 4 -78.32 17.77 -4.70
C ALA A 4 -76.91 17.22 -4.40
N VAL A 5 -75.91 17.61 -5.20
CA VAL A 5 -74.52 17.12 -5.08
C VAL A 5 -73.57 18.17 -4.48
N GLY A 6 -74.05 19.39 -4.21
CA GLY A 6 -73.27 20.45 -3.56
C GLY A 6 -72.16 21.05 -4.44
N VAL A 7 -72.26 20.93 -5.76
CA VAL A 7 -71.28 21.46 -6.73
C VAL A 7 -71.91 22.51 -7.63
N SER A 8 -71.08 23.45 -8.14
CA SER A 8 -71.57 24.52 -9.01
C SER A 8 -72.12 23.95 -10.32
N GLU A 9 -73.15 24.60 -10.87
CA GLU A 9 -73.74 24.21 -12.14
C GLU A 9 -72.71 24.26 -13.29
N THR A 10 -71.78 25.22 -13.23
CA THR A 10 -70.64 25.32 -14.16
C THR A 10 -69.70 24.12 -14.11
N THR A 11 -69.54 23.49 -12.94
CA THR A 11 -68.70 22.29 -12.78
C THR A 11 -69.39 21.06 -13.36
N ILE A 12 -70.70 20.92 -13.15
CA ILE A 12 -71.49 19.84 -13.77
C ILE A 12 -71.50 19.96 -15.28
N ARG A 13 -71.68 21.17 -15.82
CA ARG A 13 -71.68 21.40 -17.27
C ARG A 13 -70.32 21.08 -17.91
N LYS A 14 -69.22 21.41 -17.22
CA LYS A 14 -67.86 21.01 -17.64
C LYS A 14 -67.67 19.50 -17.58
N GLY A 15 -68.13 18.84 -16.51
CA GLY A 15 -68.04 17.38 -16.37
C GLY A 15 -68.81 16.64 -17.47
N ILE A 16 -70.00 17.11 -17.85
CA ILE A 16 -70.77 16.55 -18.97
C ILE A 16 -69.99 16.70 -20.29
N ALA A 17 -69.46 17.89 -20.57
CA ALA A 17 -68.63 18.10 -21.77
C ALA A 17 -67.35 17.24 -21.76
N GLU A 18 -66.81 16.91 -20.57
CA GLU A 18 -65.65 16.03 -20.41
C GLU A 18 -65.95 14.55 -20.65
N LEU A 19 -67.20 14.10 -20.49
CA LEU A 19 -67.62 12.74 -20.80
C LEU A 19 -67.71 12.46 -22.31
N ASP A 20 -67.96 13.48 -23.12
CA ASP A 20 -67.97 13.38 -24.58
C ASP A 20 -66.56 13.42 -25.21
N MET A 21 -65.52 13.59 -24.38
CA MET A 21 -64.13 13.64 -24.84
C MET A 21 -63.42 12.30 -24.61
N GLU A 22 -62.35 12.08 -25.36
CA GLU A 22 -61.56 10.85 -25.28
C GLU A 22 -61.05 10.62 -23.84
N PRO A 23 -61.22 9.40 -23.29
CA PRO A 23 -60.87 9.11 -21.91
C PRO A 23 -59.38 9.34 -21.64
N LEU A 24 -59.08 9.83 -20.44
CA LEU A 24 -57.69 10.00 -20.02
C LEU A 24 -57.01 8.62 -19.91
N PRO A 25 -55.72 8.51 -20.28
CA PRO A 25 -54.95 7.29 -20.06
C PRO A 25 -54.99 6.85 -18.59
N ASP A 26 -55.00 5.54 -18.36
CA ASP A 26 -55.03 4.96 -17.02
C ASP A 26 -54.01 5.61 -16.07
N GLY A 27 -54.50 6.06 -14.91
CA GLY A 27 -53.71 6.72 -13.87
C GLY A 27 -53.55 8.25 -14.00
N ARG A 28 -54.14 8.90 -15.02
CA ARG A 28 -54.17 10.39 -15.10
C ARG A 28 -55.52 10.97 -14.70
N VAL A 29 -55.50 11.80 -13.66
CA VAL A 29 -56.66 12.58 -13.17
C VAL A 29 -56.75 13.95 -13.87
N ARG A 30 -55.71 14.38 -14.61
CA ARG A 30 -55.66 15.70 -15.27
C ARG A 30 -55.06 15.60 -16.67
N ARG A 31 -55.51 16.49 -17.56
CA ARG A 31 -54.93 16.67 -18.90
C ARG A 31 -53.48 17.19 -18.84
N PRO A 32 -52.66 16.91 -19.88
CA PRO A 32 -51.34 17.51 -20.03
C PRO A 32 -51.41 19.03 -19.85
N GLY A 33 -50.56 19.58 -18.98
CA GLY A 33 -50.54 21.02 -18.65
C GLY A 33 -51.42 21.46 -17.47
N GLY A 34 -52.32 20.62 -16.95
CA GLY A 34 -53.25 20.95 -15.84
C GLY A 34 -52.65 20.95 -14.43
N GLY A 35 -51.33 21.15 -14.29
CA GLY A 35 -50.58 21.04 -13.03
C GLY A 35 -49.94 22.35 -12.56
N ARG A 36 -49.45 22.37 -11.31
CA ARG A 36 -48.64 23.49 -10.80
C ARG A 36 -47.36 23.59 -11.64
N LYS A 37 -47.11 24.75 -12.26
CA LYS A 37 -45.88 25.06 -13.02
C LYS A 37 -44.64 24.78 -12.17
N ALA A 38 -43.57 24.24 -12.78
CA ALA A 38 -42.35 23.90 -12.04
C ALA A 38 -41.67 25.19 -11.53
N ALA A 39 -40.91 25.08 -10.43
CA ALA A 39 -40.21 26.23 -9.86
C ALA A 39 -39.20 26.86 -10.86
N ALA A 40 -38.58 26.04 -11.72
CA ALA A 40 -37.69 26.51 -12.79
C ALA A 40 -38.44 27.27 -13.90
N ASP A 41 -39.72 26.98 -14.12
CA ASP A 41 -40.54 27.68 -15.12
C ASP A 41 -41.06 29.03 -14.57
N LYS A 42 -41.06 29.21 -13.25
CA LYS A 42 -41.45 30.47 -12.58
C LYS A 42 -40.26 31.39 -12.32
N ASN A 43 -39.07 30.81 -12.12
CA ASN A 43 -37.82 31.53 -11.92
C ASN A 43 -36.76 30.93 -12.86
N PRO A 44 -36.59 31.49 -14.07
CA PRO A 44 -35.65 30.99 -15.06
C PRO A 44 -34.19 30.99 -14.58
N ASP A 45 -33.84 31.95 -13.73
CA ASP A 45 -32.48 32.19 -13.21
C ASP A 45 -32.11 31.26 -12.04
N LEU A 46 -33.09 30.57 -11.45
CA LEU A 46 -32.90 29.63 -10.34
C LEU A 46 -31.96 28.47 -10.69
N LEU A 47 -32.08 27.94 -11.91
CA LEU A 47 -31.25 26.80 -12.34
C LEU A 47 -29.79 27.25 -12.57
N PRO A 48 -29.51 28.35 -13.30
CA PRO A 48 -28.17 28.93 -13.37
C PRO A 48 -27.56 29.25 -12.00
N ALA A 49 -28.30 29.89 -11.09
CA ALA A 49 -27.81 30.21 -9.74
C ALA A 49 -27.50 28.96 -8.91
N LEU A 50 -28.33 27.91 -9.04
CA LEU A 50 -28.08 26.62 -8.39
C LEU A 50 -26.82 25.96 -8.95
N MET A 51 -26.61 26.00 -10.27
CA MET A 51 -25.40 25.46 -10.88
C MET A 51 -24.17 26.24 -10.42
N ALA A 52 -24.21 27.58 -10.36
CA ALA A 52 -23.12 28.40 -9.83
C ALA A 52 -22.74 28.08 -8.35
N LEU A 53 -23.70 27.63 -7.54
CA LEU A 53 -23.43 27.23 -6.15
C LEU A 53 -22.86 25.81 -6.00
N VAL A 54 -23.10 24.98 -7.01
CA VAL A 54 -22.52 23.64 -7.15
C VAL A 54 -21.18 23.71 -7.90
N GLU A 55 -20.97 24.77 -8.68
CA GLU A 55 -19.88 25.02 -9.63
C GLU A 55 -19.47 26.51 -9.53
N PRO A 56 -18.63 26.92 -8.55
CA PRO A 56 -18.35 28.33 -8.28
C PRO A 56 -17.62 29.11 -9.40
N ASP A 57 -17.16 28.46 -10.47
CA ASP A 57 -16.41 29.10 -11.57
C ASP A 57 -16.98 28.77 -12.96
N GLU A 58 -18.25 29.11 -13.23
CA GLU A 58 -18.81 29.12 -14.59
C GLU A 58 -19.41 30.50 -14.95
N ARG A 59 -18.56 31.39 -15.48
CA ARG A 59 -18.97 32.23 -16.61
C ARG A 59 -18.37 31.63 -17.88
N GLY A 60 -19.07 30.68 -18.50
CA GLY A 60 -18.97 30.48 -19.95
C GLY A 60 -18.42 29.18 -20.53
N ASP A 61 -18.32 28.05 -19.81
CA ASP A 61 -17.97 26.76 -20.46
C ASP A 61 -18.62 25.54 -19.77
N PRO A 62 -19.54 24.79 -20.41
CA PRO A 62 -20.25 23.64 -19.85
C PRO A 62 -19.39 22.40 -19.48
N MET A 63 -18.07 22.47 -19.69
CA MET A 63 -17.14 21.34 -19.64
C MET A 63 -16.11 21.44 -18.51
N SER A 64 -16.51 21.82 -17.29
CA SER A 64 -15.63 21.66 -16.13
C SER A 64 -15.33 20.16 -15.86
N PRO A 65 -14.04 19.74 -15.83
CA PRO A 65 -13.67 18.32 -15.83
C PRO A 65 -13.96 17.59 -14.51
N LEU A 66 -14.19 18.28 -13.39
CA LEU A 66 -14.58 17.71 -12.09
C LEU A 66 -15.83 18.42 -11.54
N ARG A 67 -16.94 17.67 -11.36
CA ARG A 67 -18.24 18.19 -10.86
C ARG A 67 -18.54 17.61 -9.49
N TRP A 68 -18.53 18.41 -8.43
CA TRP A 68 -18.96 18.00 -7.08
C TRP A 68 -19.47 19.19 -6.26
N THR A 69 -20.31 18.92 -5.26
CA THR A 69 -20.63 19.88 -4.19
C THR A 69 -20.62 19.18 -2.83
N THR A 70 -20.08 19.86 -1.82
CA THR A 70 -19.99 19.40 -0.43
C THR A 70 -21.13 19.95 0.43
N LYS A 71 -21.96 20.84 -0.12
CA LYS A 71 -23.04 21.54 0.57
C LYS A 71 -24.28 20.67 0.67
N SER A 72 -24.93 20.68 1.84
CA SER A 72 -26.22 20.00 2.03
C SER A 72 -27.32 20.69 1.20
N LEU A 73 -28.40 19.95 0.86
CA LEU A 73 -29.55 20.52 0.16
C LEU A 73 -30.17 21.72 0.90
N ARG A 74 -30.09 21.74 2.25
CA ARG A 74 -30.57 22.85 3.08
C ARG A 74 -29.65 24.08 2.96
N ASN A 75 -28.34 23.87 2.92
CA ASN A 75 -27.38 24.97 2.74
C ASN A 75 -27.47 25.56 1.33
N LEU A 76 -27.65 24.72 0.30
CA LEU A 76 -27.89 25.18 -1.07
C LEU A 76 -29.19 25.98 -1.17
N ALA A 77 -30.27 25.51 -0.53
CA ALA A 77 -31.54 26.23 -0.48
C ALA A 77 -31.43 27.58 0.27
N GLY A 78 -30.74 27.61 1.41
CA GLY A 78 -30.51 28.84 2.17
C GLY A 78 -29.69 29.87 1.40
N GLU A 79 -28.66 29.41 0.70
CA GLU A 79 -27.81 30.27 -0.13
C GLU A 79 -28.54 30.79 -1.38
N LEU A 80 -29.35 29.96 -2.04
CA LEU A 80 -30.23 30.40 -3.13
C LEU A 80 -31.27 31.42 -2.66
N THR A 81 -31.83 31.21 -1.47
CA THR A 81 -32.79 32.14 -0.86
C THR A 81 -32.11 33.48 -0.57
N ARG A 82 -30.86 33.47 -0.10
CA ARG A 82 -30.04 34.68 0.09
C ARG A 82 -29.74 35.42 -1.23
N GLN A 83 -29.66 34.70 -2.34
CA GLN A 83 -29.49 35.25 -3.69
C GLN A 83 -30.83 35.67 -4.35
N GLY A 84 -31.95 35.64 -3.62
CA GLY A 84 -33.26 36.07 -4.12
C GLY A 84 -34.08 34.95 -4.80
N HIS A 85 -33.59 33.72 -4.80
CA HIS A 85 -34.31 32.56 -5.33
C HIS A 85 -34.91 31.73 -4.19
N GLU A 86 -36.13 32.08 -3.77
CA GLU A 86 -36.81 31.36 -2.68
C GLU A 86 -37.17 29.92 -3.08
N VAL A 87 -36.43 28.94 -2.53
CA VAL A 87 -36.63 27.52 -2.83
C VAL A 87 -36.43 26.62 -1.62
N SER A 88 -37.22 25.55 -1.55
CA SER A 88 -37.04 24.52 -0.55
C SER A 88 -35.90 23.54 -0.91
N ALA A 89 -35.30 22.93 0.10
CA ALA A 89 -34.31 21.85 -0.07
C ALA A 89 -34.83 20.68 -0.94
N THR A 90 -36.13 20.40 -0.90
CA THR A 90 -36.78 19.36 -1.73
C THR A 90 -36.82 19.76 -3.21
N THR A 91 -37.09 21.04 -3.50
CA THR A 91 -37.04 21.58 -4.86
C THR A 91 -35.62 21.55 -5.41
N VAL A 92 -34.63 21.96 -4.60
CA VAL A 92 -33.19 21.87 -4.95
C VAL A 92 -32.79 20.43 -5.28
N GLY A 93 -33.20 19.45 -4.46
CA GLY A 93 -32.92 18.03 -4.73
C GLY A 93 -33.54 17.51 -6.03
N LYS A 94 -34.73 17.98 -6.42
CA LYS A 94 -35.36 17.64 -7.70
C LYS A 94 -34.63 18.25 -8.90
N LEU A 95 -34.19 19.51 -8.77
CA LEU A 95 -33.43 20.20 -9.82
C LEU A 95 -32.07 19.54 -10.03
N LEU A 96 -31.35 19.22 -8.95
CA LEU A 96 -30.10 18.47 -9.00
C LEU A 96 -30.26 17.12 -9.72
N ARG A 97 -31.30 16.34 -9.39
CA ARG A 97 -31.60 15.08 -10.09
C ARG A 97 -31.85 15.26 -11.58
N LYS A 98 -32.57 16.32 -11.96
CA LYS A 98 -32.85 16.65 -13.36
C LYS A 98 -31.59 17.06 -14.11
N SER A 99 -30.64 17.71 -13.42
CA SER A 99 -29.31 18.08 -13.95
C SER A 99 -28.27 16.95 -13.86
N GLY A 100 -28.69 15.71 -13.54
CA GLY A 100 -27.82 14.54 -13.52
C GLY A 100 -27.09 14.28 -12.20
N PHE A 101 -27.36 15.04 -11.15
CA PHE A 101 -26.80 14.81 -9.81
C PHE A 101 -27.67 13.81 -9.02
N SER A 102 -27.03 12.82 -8.40
CA SER A 102 -27.73 11.83 -7.58
C SER A 102 -27.22 11.85 -6.14
N LEU A 103 -28.11 11.57 -5.19
CA LEU A 103 -27.75 11.47 -3.78
C LEU A 103 -27.03 10.13 -3.57
N GLN A 104 -25.74 10.17 -3.30
CA GLN A 104 -24.93 8.97 -3.13
C GLN A 104 -24.77 8.66 -1.64
N SER A 105 -25.13 7.45 -1.21
CA SER A 105 -24.97 6.98 0.17
C SER A 105 -23.49 6.80 0.53
N ASN A 106 -23.09 7.17 1.74
CA ASN A 106 -21.80 6.73 2.29
C ASN A 106 -21.93 5.29 2.78
N VAL A 107 -21.23 4.34 2.13
CA VAL A 107 -20.96 3.02 2.71
C VAL A 107 -19.54 2.56 2.35
N LYS A 108 -18.59 2.90 3.22
CA LYS A 108 -17.79 1.95 4.02
C LYS A 108 -17.46 2.70 5.31
N THR A 109 -18.01 2.20 6.40
CA THR A 109 -17.94 2.73 7.75
C THR A 109 -16.51 2.56 8.28
N LEU A 110 -15.95 3.67 8.81
CA LEU A 110 -14.63 3.82 9.45
C LEU A 110 -13.42 3.99 8.51
N GLU A 111 -13.19 5.23 8.07
CA GLU A 111 -11.83 5.81 8.06
C GLU A 111 -11.90 7.34 7.96
N GLY A 112 -11.28 8.02 8.92
CA GLY A 112 -10.86 9.43 8.84
C GLY A 112 -11.95 10.49 9.08
N LYS A 113 -11.72 11.34 10.09
CA LYS A 113 -12.37 12.65 10.23
C LYS A 113 -12.33 13.38 8.87
N GLN A 114 -13.39 14.13 8.52
CA GLN A 114 -13.38 15.04 7.38
C GLN A 114 -12.06 15.84 7.38
N HIS A 115 -11.17 15.55 6.43
CA HIS A 115 -9.91 16.27 6.32
C HIS A 115 -10.27 17.70 5.88
N PRO A 116 -9.92 18.75 6.67
CA PRO A 116 -10.23 20.15 6.33
C PRO A 116 -9.74 20.52 4.92
N ASP A 117 -8.66 19.88 4.50
CA ASP A 117 -7.96 20.20 3.27
C ASP A 117 -8.33 19.30 2.09
N ARG A 118 -9.46 18.58 2.13
CA ARG A 118 -9.91 17.78 0.99
C ARG A 118 -10.19 18.67 -0.23
N ASP A 119 -10.85 19.79 -0.01
CA ASP A 119 -11.32 20.68 -1.07
C ASP A 119 -10.16 21.41 -1.78
N ALA A 120 -9.09 21.75 -1.04
CA ALA A 120 -7.89 22.36 -1.63
C ALA A 120 -7.16 21.41 -2.60
N GLN A 121 -7.05 20.11 -2.26
CA GLN A 121 -6.43 19.12 -3.15
C GLN A 121 -7.27 18.92 -4.42
N PHE A 122 -8.57 18.94 -4.26
CA PHE A 122 -9.52 18.82 -5.35
C PHE A 122 -9.48 20.01 -6.31
N GLN A 123 -9.41 21.23 -5.78
CA GLN A 123 -9.16 22.45 -6.57
C GLN A 123 -7.81 22.38 -7.29
N TYR A 124 -6.77 21.89 -6.61
CA TYR A 124 -5.45 21.71 -7.19
C TYR A 124 -5.48 20.76 -8.41
N ILE A 125 -6.06 19.56 -8.26
CA ILE A 125 -6.20 18.60 -9.35
C ILE A 125 -6.98 19.23 -10.51
N ASN A 126 -8.10 19.90 -10.24
CA ASN A 126 -8.89 20.56 -11.27
C ASN A 126 -8.06 21.63 -12.04
N SER A 127 -7.26 22.41 -11.32
CA SER A 127 -6.39 23.41 -11.93
C SER A 127 -5.33 22.78 -12.85
N GLN A 128 -4.77 21.64 -12.47
CA GLN A 128 -3.79 20.90 -13.30
C GLN A 128 -4.46 20.32 -14.54
N VAL A 129 -5.63 19.70 -14.39
CA VAL A 129 -6.39 19.16 -15.53
C VAL A 129 -6.69 20.26 -16.54
N LYS A 130 -7.20 21.42 -16.09
CA LYS A 130 -7.46 22.56 -16.97
C LYS A 130 -6.20 23.06 -17.69
N LYS A 131 -5.06 23.13 -17.00
CA LYS A 131 -3.78 23.54 -17.61
C LYS A 131 -3.33 22.60 -18.71
N TYR A 132 -3.40 21.29 -18.49
CA TYR A 132 -3.01 20.29 -19.49
C TYR A 132 -3.96 20.30 -20.69
N GLN A 133 -5.27 20.36 -20.44
CA GLN A 133 -6.27 20.44 -21.51
C GLN A 133 -6.11 21.69 -22.38
N ALA A 134 -5.80 22.85 -21.78
CA ALA A 134 -5.63 24.11 -22.50
C ALA A 134 -4.48 24.08 -23.53
N VAL A 135 -3.46 23.24 -23.31
CA VAL A 135 -2.32 23.07 -24.22
C VAL A 135 -2.41 21.78 -25.05
N GLY A 136 -3.51 21.04 -24.96
CA GLY A 136 -3.72 19.79 -25.71
C GLY A 136 -2.88 18.61 -25.22
N GLU A 137 -2.39 18.64 -23.98
CA GLU A 137 -1.62 17.53 -23.40
C GLU A 137 -2.57 16.47 -22.79
N PRO A 138 -2.21 15.18 -22.82
CA PRO A 138 -3.05 14.10 -22.32
C PRO A 138 -3.29 14.17 -20.82
N VAL A 139 -4.55 13.92 -20.42
CA VAL A 139 -4.96 13.78 -19.02
C VAL A 139 -5.72 12.47 -18.84
N ILE A 140 -5.14 11.56 -18.07
CA ILE A 140 -5.73 10.25 -17.79
C ILE A 140 -6.09 10.09 -16.32
N SER A 141 -7.17 9.36 -16.09
CA SER A 141 -7.63 8.92 -14.78
C SER A 141 -7.48 7.41 -14.70
N VAL A 142 -6.77 6.92 -13.69
CA VAL A 142 -6.37 5.51 -13.59
C VAL A 142 -6.80 4.89 -12.27
N ASP A 143 -7.21 3.62 -12.33
CA ASP A 143 -7.56 2.82 -11.15
C ASP A 143 -7.64 1.32 -11.49
N THR A 144 -7.53 0.46 -10.48
CA THR A 144 -7.76 -0.98 -10.63
C THR A 144 -9.17 -1.35 -10.21
N LYS A 145 -9.93 -1.97 -11.12
CA LYS A 145 -11.23 -2.55 -10.77
C LYS A 145 -11.05 -3.78 -9.90
N LYS A 146 -12.00 -4.03 -9.00
CA LYS A 146 -12.11 -5.28 -8.24
C LYS A 146 -11.89 -6.50 -9.17
N LYS A 147 -11.11 -7.48 -8.69
CA LYS A 147 -10.89 -8.75 -9.39
C LYS A 147 -12.22 -9.44 -9.69
N GLU A 148 -12.38 -9.92 -10.91
CA GLU A 148 -13.56 -10.64 -11.36
C GLU A 148 -13.23 -12.11 -11.62
N LEU A 149 -14.19 -12.98 -11.31
CA LEU A 149 -14.08 -14.41 -11.58
C LEU A 149 -14.55 -14.72 -12.99
N VAL A 150 -13.78 -15.54 -13.71
CA VAL A 150 -14.12 -16.03 -15.04
C VAL A 150 -14.80 -17.39 -14.91
N GLY A 151 -16.01 -17.51 -15.43
CA GLY A 151 -16.85 -18.70 -15.39
C GLY A 151 -18.36 -18.38 -15.45
N GLN A 152 -19.19 -19.42 -15.41
CA GLN A 152 -20.66 -19.31 -15.38
C GLN A 152 -21.18 -18.91 -13.99
N PHE A 153 -20.70 -17.78 -13.47
CA PHE A 153 -21.11 -17.27 -12.16
C PHE A 153 -22.28 -16.31 -12.28
N HIS A 154 -23.17 -16.35 -11.28
CA HIS A 154 -24.26 -15.41 -11.19
C HIS A 154 -23.73 -13.97 -11.00
N GLN A 155 -24.02 -13.11 -11.98
CA GLN A 155 -23.82 -11.67 -11.91
C GLN A 155 -25.15 -10.98 -11.61
N ALA A 156 -25.16 -10.06 -10.63
CA ALA A 156 -26.38 -9.35 -10.24
C ALA A 156 -26.93 -8.50 -11.41
N GLY A 157 -28.15 -8.81 -11.87
CA GLY A 157 -28.78 -8.12 -13.00
C GLY A 157 -29.88 -8.97 -13.64
N ARG A 158 -30.69 -8.36 -14.52
CA ARG A 158 -31.68 -9.07 -15.35
C ARG A 158 -31.52 -8.59 -16.79
N GLU A 159 -31.48 -9.52 -17.73
CA GLU A 159 -31.51 -9.24 -19.17
C GLU A 159 -32.79 -9.83 -19.79
N TRP A 160 -33.28 -9.18 -20.84
CA TRP A 160 -34.39 -9.70 -21.63
C TRP A 160 -33.93 -10.89 -22.48
N ARG A 161 -34.57 -12.04 -22.31
CA ARG A 161 -34.33 -13.28 -23.08
C ARG A 161 -35.67 -13.88 -23.55
N PRO A 162 -35.67 -14.74 -24.57
CA PRO A 162 -36.85 -15.51 -24.96
C PRO A 162 -37.45 -16.28 -23.77
N GLN A 163 -38.77 -16.37 -23.73
CA GLN A 163 -39.48 -17.06 -22.65
C GLN A 163 -39.07 -18.53 -22.59
N GLY A 164 -38.63 -19.00 -21.42
CA GLY A 164 -38.21 -20.40 -21.21
C GLY A 164 -36.73 -20.69 -21.41
N ASP A 165 -35.89 -19.68 -21.68
CA ASP A 165 -34.43 -19.83 -21.88
C ASP A 165 -33.59 -19.07 -20.82
N PRO A 166 -33.63 -19.46 -19.53
CA PRO A 166 -32.75 -18.91 -18.51
C PRO A 166 -31.31 -19.41 -18.70
N ILE A 167 -30.32 -18.58 -18.34
CA ILE A 167 -28.92 -19.03 -18.27
C ILE A 167 -28.74 -19.80 -16.96
N ASP A 168 -28.31 -21.05 -17.07
CA ASP A 168 -27.82 -21.81 -15.92
C ASP A 168 -26.53 -21.17 -15.41
N VAL A 169 -26.57 -20.73 -14.15
CA VAL A 169 -25.44 -20.14 -13.44
C VAL A 169 -25.14 -20.95 -12.19
N GLU A 170 -23.87 -21.12 -11.87
CA GLU A 170 -23.46 -21.81 -10.66
C GLU A 170 -23.87 -21.00 -9.41
N ASP A 171 -24.51 -21.68 -8.46
CA ASP A 171 -25.06 -21.07 -7.24
C ASP A 171 -23.96 -20.65 -6.24
N HIS A 172 -24.24 -19.61 -5.46
CA HIS A 172 -23.29 -18.83 -4.64
C HIS A 172 -22.70 -19.56 -3.41
N SER A 173 -22.70 -20.89 -3.34
CA SER A 173 -22.28 -21.62 -2.12
C SER A 173 -20.79 -22.00 -2.07
N LEU A 174 -19.96 -21.61 -3.03
CA LEU A 174 -18.57 -22.11 -3.19
C LEU A 174 -17.48 -21.02 -3.30
N PHE A 175 -17.61 -19.92 -2.55
CA PHE A 175 -16.75 -18.71 -2.62
C PHE A 175 -15.23 -18.87 -2.34
N ALA A 176 -14.68 -20.08 -2.21
CA ALA A 176 -13.27 -20.29 -1.85
C ALA A 176 -12.60 -21.55 -2.44
N ARG A 177 -12.89 -21.96 -3.68
CA ARG A 177 -12.11 -23.02 -4.37
C ARG A 177 -10.97 -22.41 -5.22
N PRO A 178 -9.69 -22.72 -4.96
CA PRO A 178 -8.59 -22.26 -5.82
C PRO A 178 -8.52 -23.00 -7.16
N GLY A 179 -8.13 -22.28 -8.21
CA GLY A 179 -7.99 -22.81 -9.57
C GLY A 179 -9.03 -22.30 -10.58
N ARG A 180 -9.81 -21.28 -10.23
CA ARG A 180 -10.66 -20.55 -11.18
C ARG A 180 -9.91 -19.36 -11.76
N GLU A 181 -10.03 -19.18 -13.07
CA GLU A 181 -9.44 -18.06 -13.79
C GLU A 181 -10.02 -16.75 -13.25
N GLN A 182 -9.14 -15.79 -12.98
CA GLN A 182 -9.52 -14.46 -12.50
C GLN A 182 -8.91 -13.43 -13.43
N VAL A 183 -9.62 -12.32 -13.57
CA VAL A 183 -9.11 -11.17 -14.31
C VAL A 183 -9.02 -9.97 -13.39
N ILE A 184 -7.99 -9.17 -13.62
CA ILE A 184 -7.70 -7.92 -12.94
C ILE A 184 -7.79 -6.81 -13.98
N PRO A 185 -8.94 -6.13 -14.10
CA PRO A 185 -9.09 -5.04 -15.05
C PRO A 185 -8.47 -3.76 -14.48
N TYR A 186 -7.40 -3.27 -15.12
CA TYR A 186 -6.83 -1.95 -14.85
C TYR A 186 -7.36 -0.94 -15.87
N GLY A 187 -8.04 0.09 -15.38
CA GLY A 187 -8.75 1.07 -16.22
C GLY A 187 -7.95 2.36 -16.38
N ILE A 188 -7.94 2.87 -17.60
CA ILE A 188 -7.39 4.17 -17.98
C ILE A 188 -8.51 4.91 -18.70
N TYR A 189 -8.92 6.04 -18.14
CA TYR A 189 -9.93 6.90 -18.72
C TYR A 189 -9.27 8.21 -19.15
N ASP A 190 -9.24 8.46 -20.45
CA ASP A 190 -8.81 9.74 -21.01
C ASP A 190 -9.94 10.77 -20.83
N ILE A 191 -9.66 11.79 -20.03
CA ILE A 191 -10.64 12.80 -19.66
C ILE A 191 -10.95 13.73 -20.85
N ALA A 192 -9.97 14.02 -21.69
CA ALA A 192 -10.11 14.95 -22.81
C ALA A 192 -10.76 14.26 -24.03
N ALA A 193 -10.28 13.06 -24.39
CA ALA A 193 -10.82 12.30 -25.52
C ALA A 193 -12.13 11.57 -25.19
N ASN A 194 -12.51 11.45 -23.91
CA ASN A 194 -13.65 10.65 -23.44
C ASN A 194 -13.57 9.20 -23.95
N THR A 195 -12.37 8.63 -23.89
CA THR A 195 -12.07 7.24 -24.27
C THR A 195 -11.60 6.45 -23.05
N GLY A 196 -11.87 5.16 -23.08
CA GLY A 196 -11.46 4.22 -22.05
C GLY A 196 -10.54 3.16 -22.64
N TRP A 197 -9.50 2.80 -21.91
CA TRP A 197 -8.65 1.66 -22.19
C TRP A 197 -8.59 0.76 -20.96
N LEU A 198 -8.76 -0.54 -21.15
CA LEU A 198 -8.63 -1.53 -20.08
C LEU A 198 -7.53 -2.55 -20.39
N ASN A 199 -6.56 -2.63 -19.50
CA ASN A 199 -5.63 -3.75 -19.48
C ASN A 199 -6.20 -4.86 -18.58
N VAL A 200 -6.46 -6.04 -19.14
CA VAL A 200 -7.06 -7.16 -18.40
C VAL A 200 -5.96 -8.14 -18.01
N GLY A 201 -5.42 -7.99 -16.80
CA GLY A 201 -4.35 -8.84 -16.28
C GLY A 201 -4.85 -10.18 -15.75
N VAL A 202 -4.05 -11.25 -15.88
CA VAL A 202 -4.36 -12.59 -15.35
C VAL A 202 -3.53 -12.99 -14.13
N ASP A 203 -2.59 -12.13 -13.71
CA ASP A 203 -1.64 -12.41 -12.62
C ASP A 203 -1.95 -11.59 -11.35
N HIS A 204 -1.10 -10.63 -10.97
CA HIS A 204 -1.25 -9.83 -9.74
C HIS A 204 -1.42 -8.33 -10.03
N ASP A 205 -2.18 -7.66 -9.16
CA ASP A 205 -2.32 -6.19 -9.15
C ASP A 205 -1.10 -5.58 -8.45
N THR A 206 -0.02 -5.36 -9.20
CA THR A 206 1.24 -4.76 -8.73
C THR A 206 1.46 -3.39 -9.34
N SER A 207 2.36 -2.59 -8.77
CA SER A 207 2.75 -1.30 -9.35
C SER A 207 3.31 -1.43 -10.77
N ALA A 208 4.04 -2.52 -11.04
CA ALA A 208 4.52 -2.84 -12.39
C ALA A 208 3.37 -3.12 -13.36
N PHE A 209 2.32 -3.83 -12.93
CA PHE A 209 1.10 -4.03 -13.74
C PHE A 209 0.36 -2.72 -14.02
N ALA A 210 0.25 -1.85 -13.01
CA ALA A 210 -0.38 -0.54 -13.16
C ALA A 210 0.35 0.33 -14.20
N VAL A 211 1.68 0.45 -14.11
CA VAL A 211 2.47 1.22 -15.09
C VAL A 211 2.50 0.54 -16.46
N ALA A 212 2.58 -0.80 -16.53
CA ALA A 212 2.48 -1.52 -17.79
C ALA A 212 1.14 -1.28 -18.50
N SER A 213 0.07 -1.09 -17.73
CA SER A 213 -1.24 -0.71 -18.28
C SER A 213 -1.20 0.69 -18.91
N VAL A 214 -0.56 1.67 -18.25
CA VAL A 214 -0.36 3.03 -18.79
C VAL A 214 0.51 2.98 -20.04
N ARG A 215 1.58 2.20 -20.03
CA ARG A 215 2.47 1.97 -21.18
C ARG A 215 1.70 1.45 -22.39
N ARG A 216 0.89 0.40 -22.21
CA ARG A 216 0.08 -0.19 -23.30
C ARG A 216 -0.94 0.80 -23.86
N TRP A 217 -1.60 1.58 -23.00
CA TRP A 217 -2.50 2.65 -23.47
C TRP A 217 -1.73 3.69 -24.30
N TRP A 218 -0.54 4.11 -23.85
CA TRP A 218 0.28 5.07 -24.58
C TRP A 218 0.71 4.55 -25.95
N GLU A 219 1.21 3.33 -26.02
CA GLU A 219 1.68 2.68 -27.25
C GLU A 219 0.56 2.50 -28.29
N ASN A 220 -0.62 2.08 -27.85
CA ASN A 220 -1.73 1.73 -28.74
C ASN A 220 -2.64 2.91 -29.09
N ARG A 221 -2.76 3.90 -28.19
CA ARG A 221 -3.73 4.99 -28.35
C ARG A 221 -3.16 6.36 -28.02
N GLY A 222 -2.54 6.52 -26.85
CA GLY A 222 -2.09 7.83 -26.35
C GLY A 222 -1.15 8.55 -27.32
N ARG A 223 -0.13 7.86 -27.84
CA ARG A 223 0.83 8.46 -28.81
C ARG A 223 0.19 8.85 -30.13
N ILE A 224 -0.88 8.15 -30.55
CA ILE A 224 -1.60 8.44 -31.79
C ILE A 224 -2.52 9.65 -31.60
N ASP A 225 -3.23 9.71 -30.47
CA ASP A 225 -4.15 10.79 -30.13
C ASP A 225 -3.41 12.09 -29.76
N TYR A 226 -2.20 11.97 -29.21
CA TYR A 226 -1.37 13.09 -28.76
C TYR A 226 0.07 13.00 -29.31
N PRO A 227 0.28 13.21 -30.62
CA PRO A 227 1.58 13.00 -31.27
C PRO A 227 2.65 14.01 -30.86
N SER A 228 2.25 15.20 -30.42
CA SER A 228 3.16 16.28 -29.98
C SER A 228 3.24 16.42 -28.46
N ALA A 229 2.69 15.47 -27.70
CA ALA A 229 2.67 15.57 -26.26
C ALA A 229 4.09 15.48 -25.69
N THR A 230 4.37 16.36 -24.73
CA THR A 230 5.62 16.38 -23.97
C THR A 230 5.38 16.05 -22.50
N ARG A 231 4.11 16.06 -22.06
CA ARG A 231 3.72 15.89 -20.67
C ARG A 231 2.48 15.02 -20.57
N LEU A 232 2.41 14.21 -19.52
CA LEU A 232 1.24 13.39 -19.19
C LEU A 232 0.78 13.70 -17.77
N LEU A 233 -0.51 14.00 -17.60
CA LEU A 233 -1.11 14.12 -16.27
C LEU A 233 -1.89 12.84 -15.93
N ILE A 234 -1.54 12.21 -14.82
CA ILE A 234 -2.21 11.04 -14.27
C ILE A 234 -2.92 11.44 -12.97
N THR A 235 -4.25 11.27 -12.93
CA THR A 235 -5.02 11.34 -11.68
C THR A 235 -5.28 9.93 -11.17
N ALA A 236 -4.84 9.65 -9.95
CA ALA A 236 -4.90 8.31 -9.36
C ALA A 236 -5.42 8.34 -7.93
N ASP A 237 -5.90 7.21 -7.43
CA ASP A 237 -6.23 7.08 -6.02
C ASP A 237 -4.98 6.87 -5.16
N SER A 238 -5.09 7.13 -3.85
CA SER A 238 -3.96 7.01 -2.92
C SER A 238 -3.70 5.57 -2.41
N GLY A 239 -4.45 4.58 -2.89
CA GLY A 239 -4.39 3.18 -2.43
C GLY A 239 -4.07 2.20 -3.55
N GLY A 240 -3.87 0.92 -3.23
CA GLY A 240 -3.62 -0.11 -4.24
C GLY A 240 -2.24 -0.02 -4.90
N SER A 241 -2.13 -0.58 -6.11
CA SER A 241 -0.88 -0.71 -6.88
C SER A 241 -0.28 0.63 -7.33
N ASN A 242 -1.08 1.69 -7.40
CA ASN A 242 -0.69 3.05 -7.78
C ASN A 242 -0.56 4.00 -6.57
N SER A 243 -0.34 3.48 -5.36
CA SER A 243 -0.19 4.33 -4.17
C SER A 243 1.05 5.23 -4.24
N PRO A 244 0.97 6.52 -3.82
CA PRO A 244 2.12 7.44 -3.76
C PRO A 244 3.24 6.96 -2.83
N ARG A 245 2.93 6.03 -1.92
CA ARG A 245 3.89 5.48 -0.95
C ARG A 245 4.76 4.37 -1.53
N TYR A 246 4.35 3.79 -2.67
CA TYR A 246 5.07 2.65 -3.24
C TYR A 246 6.23 3.14 -4.09
N ARG A 247 7.45 2.76 -3.68
CA ARG A 247 8.68 3.07 -4.43
C ARG A 247 8.68 2.42 -5.81
N LEU A 248 8.14 1.20 -5.91
CA LEU A 248 8.00 0.48 -7.18
C LEU A 248 7.11 1.25 -8.17
N TRP A 249 6.04 1.89 -7.72
CA TRP A 249 5.21 2.74 -8.56
C TRP A 249 6.02 3.90 -9.16
N LYS A 250 6.80 4.58 -8.32
CA LYS A 250 7.68 5.69 -8.75
C LYS A 250 8.80 5.24 -9.69
N SER A 251 9.44 4.10 -9.42
CA SER A 251 10.52 3.58 -10.28
C SER A 251 10.00 3.17 -11.66
N GLU A 252 8.85 2.48 -11.70
CA GLU A 252 8.24 2.06 -12.96
C GLU A 252 7.78 3.28 -13.78
N LEU A 253 7.22 4.31 -13.14
CA LEU A 253 6.89 5.57 -13.82
C LEU A 253 8.13 6.28 -14.36
N SER A 254 9.26 6.22 -13.65
CA SER A 254 10.52 6.78 -14.13
C SER A 254 11.02 6.07 -15.39
N ALA A 255 10.95 4.73 -15.41
CA ALA A 255 11.27 3.96 -16.60
C ALA A 255 10.33 4.31 -17.77
N LEU A 256 9.03 4.46 -17.50
CA LEU A 256 8.06 4.88 -18.52
C LEU A 256 8.34 6.30 -19.04
N ALA A 257 8.70 7.25 -18.17
CA ALA A 257 9.06 8.60 -18.56
C ALA A 257 10.30 8.62 -19.47
N GLU A 258 11.32 7.83 -19.14
CA GLU A 258 12.52 7.65 -19.97
C GLU A 258 12.20 7.02 -21.33
N GLU A 259 11.38 5.96 -21.36
CA GLU A 259 10.97 5.28 -22.59
C GLU A 259 10.13 6.17 -23.53
N THR A 260 9.25 6.98 -22.97
CA THR A 260 8.29 7.79 -23.75
C THR A 260 8.79 9.21 -24.03
N GLY A 261 9.76 9.69 -23.27
CA GLY A 261 10.21 11.09 -23.29
C GLY A 261 9.20 12.06 -22.66
N LEU A 262 8.13 11.58 -22.04
CA LEU A 262 7.11 12.41 -21.41
C LEU A 262 7.51 12.77 -19.98
N ALA A 263 7.29 14.02 -19.58
CA ALA A 263 7.25 14.37 -18.16
C ALA A 263 5.89 13.93 -17.57
N ILE A 264 5.93 12.95 -16.67
CA ILE A 264 4.73 12.32 -16.11
C ILE A 264 4.42 12.95 -14.76
N THR A 265 3.37 13.75 -14.70
CA THR A 265 2.84 14.33 -13.47
C THR A 265 1.76 13.44 -12.90
N VAL A 266 1.88 13.08 -11.63
CA VAL A 266 0.87 12.29 -10.91
C VAL A 266 0.25 13.14 -9.81
N CYS A 267 -1.07 13.20 -9.78
CA CYS A 267 -1.82 13.87 -8.71
C CYS A 267 -2.77 12.87 -8.05
N HIS A 268 -2.54 12.59 -6.77
CA HIS A 268 -3.32 11.62 -6.03
C HIS A 268 -4.55 12.24 -5.34
N PHE A 269 -5.68 11.56 -5.43
CA PHE A 269 -6.88 11.88 -4.66
C PHE A 269 -6.68 11.51 -3.17
N PRO A 270 -7.22 12.29 -2.22
CA PRO A 270 -7.11 11.98 -0.79
C PRO A 270 -7.62 10.56 -0.43
N PRO A 271 -7.14 9.92 0.65
CA PRO A 271 -7.69 8.66 1.12
C PRO A 271 -9.21 8.71 1.32
N GLY A 272 -9.92 7.64 0.97
CA GLY A 272 -11.39 7.55 1.07
C GLY A 272 -12.15 8.37 0.02
N THR A 273 -11.46 8.89 -1.00
CA THR A 273 -12.07 9.70 -2.08
C THR A 273 -12.06 9.02 -3.45
N SER A 274 -11.85 7.70 -3.52
CA SER A 274 -11.79 6.94 -4.79
C SER A 274 -13.02 7.11 -5.68
N LYS A 275 -14.20 7.30 -5.06
CA LYS A 275 -15.42 7.64 -5.80
C LYS A 275 -15.29 8.90 -6.67
N TRP A 276 -14.42 9.84 -6.35
CA TRP A 276 -14.27 11.08 -7.10
C TRP A 276 -13.31 10.95 -8.30
N ASN A 277 -12.61 9.81 -8.40
CA ASN A 277 -11.78 9.47 -9.54
C ASN A 277 -12.67 9.22 -10.77
N LYS A 278 -12.33 9.83 -11.91
CA LYS A 278 -13.22 9.85 -13.09
C LYS A 278 -13.40 8.48 -13.71
N VAL A 279 -12.36 7.65 -13.69
CA VAL A 279 -12.37 6.27 -14.17
C VAL A 279 -13.46 5.43 -13.50
N GLU A 280 -13.72 5.62 -12.20
CA GLU A 280 -14.78 4.88 -11.49
C GLU A 280 -16.17 5.20 -12.07
N HIS A 281 -16.47 6.49 -12.24
CA HIS A 281 -17.79 6.92 -12.70
C HIS A 281 -17.98 6.89 -14.22
N ARG A 282 -16.94 7.16 -15.00
CA ARG A 282 -17.01 7.30 -16.46
C ARG A 282 -16.60 6.05 -17.21
N LEU A 283 -15.85 5.14 -16.59
CA LEU A 283 -15.42 3.90 -17.23
C LEU A 283 -16.02 2.68 -16.52
N PHE A 284 -15.69 2.47 -15.25
CA PHE A 284 -16.08 1.26 -14.52
C PHE A 284 -17.57 1.14 -14.27
N SER A 285 -18.29 2.24 -14.05
CA SER A 285 -19.75 2.21 -13.88
C SER A 285 -20.46 1.63 -15.11
N HIS A 286 -20.05 2.05 -16.31
CA HIS A 286 -20.64 1.60 -17.57
C HIS A 286 -20.25 0.16 -17.90
N ILE A 287 -19.01 -0.23 -17.61
CA ILE A 287 -18.56 -1.62 -17.75
C ILE A 287 -19.35 -2.53 -16.82
N THR A 288 -19.53 -2.15 -15.55
CA THR A 288 -20.36 -2.90 -14.61
C THR A 288 -21.81 -3.00 -15.08
N MET A 289 -22.38 -1.96 -15.70
CA MET A 289 -23.72 -2.04 -16.27
C MET A 289 -23.81 -3.06 -17.41
N ASN A 290 -22.79 -3.16 -18.26
CA ASN A 290 -22.74 -4.11 -19.38
C ASN A 290 -22.44 -5.56 -18.95
N TRP A 291 -21.89 -5.76 -17.75
CA TRP A 291 -21.70 -7.09 -17.15
C TRP A 291 -22.96 -7.64 -16.46
N ARG A 292 -24.00 -6.81 -16.25
CA ARG A 292 -25.19 -7.22 -15.50
C ARG A 292 -25.92 -8.36 -16.20
N GLY A 293 -26.19 -9.44 -15.46
CA GLY A 293 -26.96 -10.58 -15.95
C GLY A 293 -26.24 -11.49 -16.95
N ARG A 294 -24.96 -11.24 -17.25
CA ARG A 294 -24.16 -12.06 -18.17
C ARG A 294 -23.04 -12.80 -17.43
N PRO A 295 -22.93 -14.13 -17.56
CA PRO A 295 -21.76 -14.84 -17.07
C PRO A 295 -20.52 -14.48 -17.90
N LEU A 296 -19.42 -14.18 -17.23
CA LEU A 296 -18.12 -13.90 -17.85
C LEU A 296 -17.39 -15.23 -18.10
N THR A 297 -17.84 -16.00 -19.08
CA THR A 297 -17.45 -17.41 -19.26
C THR A 297 -16.00 -17.63 -19.67
N SER A 298 -15.35 -16.65 -20.31
CA SER A 298 -13.95 -16.71 -20.73
C SER A 298 -13.29 -15.32 -20.75
N HIS A 299 -11.96 -15.27 -20.82
CA HIS A 299 -11.22 -14.02 -21.03
C HIS A 299 -11.68 -13.26 -22.29
N GLU A 300 -12.01 -13.98 -23.36
CA GLU A 300 -12.51 -13.38 -24.58
C GLU A 300 -13.88 -12.72 -24.38
N VAL A 301 -14.77 -13.38 -23.62
CA VAL A 301 -16.09 -12.80 -23.28
C VAL A 301 -15.93 -11.57 -22.41
N VAL A 302 -15.00 -11.56 -21.45
CA VAL A 302 -14.66 -10.37 -20.66
C VAL A 302 -14.25 -9.22 -21.58
N ILE A 303 -13.28 -9.46 -22.47
CA ILE A 303 -12.76 -8.43 -23.38
C ILE A 303 -13.84 -7.93 -24.33
N LYS A 304 -14.61 -8.82 -24.97
CA LYS A 304 -15.70 -8.44 -25.86
C LYS A 304 -16.76 -7.62 -25.14
N THR A 305 -17.09 -7.96 -23.89
CA THR A 305 -18.10 -7.22 -23.12
C THR A 305 -17.59 -5.86 -22.65
N ILE A 306 -16.30 -5.74 -22.34
CA ILE A 306 -15.69 -4.43 -22.07
C ILE A 306 -15.70 -3.59 -23.37
N ARG A 307 -15.22 -4.15 -24.48
CA ARG A 307 -15.14 -3.47 -25.79
C ARG A 307 -16.50 -3.06 -26.35
N SER A 308 -17.59 -3.73 -25.98
CA SER A 308 -18.95 -3.36 -26.38
C SER A 308 -19.51 -2.16 -25.59
N THR A 309 -18.80 -1.69 -24.56
CA THR A 309 -19.24 -0.55 -23.75
C THR A 309 -19.25 0.73 -24.57
N ARG A 310 -20.46 1.25 -24.82
CA ARG A 310 -20.71 2.54 -25.49
C ARG A 310 -21.74 3.33 -24.70
N THR A 311 -21.61 4.66 -24.71
CA THR A 311 -22.61 5.54 -24.09
C THR A 311 -23.12 6.54 -25.12
N ARG A 312 -24.33 7.08 -24.89
CA ARG A 312 -24.89 8.17 -25.70
C ARG A 312 -23.99 9.41 -25.71
N GLY A 313 -23.16 9.57 -24.67
CA GLY A 313 -22.15 10.63 -24.57
C GLY A 313 -20.85 10.33 -25.32
N GLY A 314 -20.79 9.29 -26.17
CA GLY A 314 -19.66 9.04 -27.07
C GLY A 314 -18.51 8.23 -26.48
N LEU A 315 -18.63 7.69 -25.26
CA LEU A 315 -17.58 6.87 -24.64
C LEU A 315 -17.27 5.66 -25.53
N ARG A 316 -16.00 5.49 -25.87
CA ARG A 316 -15.46 4.30 -26.54
C ARG A 316 -14.49 3.61 -25.60
N VAL A 317 -14.66 2.30 -25.44
CA VAL A 317 -13.81 1.49 -24.57
C VAL A 317 -13.09 0.45 -25.39
N GLU A 318 -11.78 0.43 -25.27
CA GLU A 318 -10.88 -0.60 -25.78
C GLU A 318 -10.36 -1.46 -24.62
N ALA A 319 -10.02 -2.71 -24.91
CA ALA A 319 -9.50 -3.62 -23.90
C ALA A 319 -8.57 -4.65 -24.51
N GLU A 320 -7.53 -5.05 -23.78
CA GLU A 320 -6.58 -6.07 -24.21
C GLU A 320 -6.28 -7.04 -23.05
N LEU A 321 -5.98 -8.30 -23.36
CA LEU A 321 -5.51 -9.28 -22.38
C LEU A 321 -4.02 -9.07 -22.11
N ASP A 322 -3.63 -9.05 -20.85
CA ASP A 322 -2.23 -9.08 -20.46
C ASP A 322 -1.89 -10.40 -19.78
N THR A 323 -1.16 -11.25 -20.50
CA THR A 323 -0.68 -12.55 -20.02
C THR A 323 0.73 -12.50 -19.45
N ARG A 324 1.31 -11.29 -19.29
CA ARG A 324 2.63 -11.12 -18.68
C ARG A 324 2.58 -11.46 -17.18
N GLU A 325 3.74 -11.85 -16.66
CA GLU A 325 3.91 -12.18 -15.24
C GLU A 325 4.31 -10.92 -14.45
N TYR A 326 3.66 -10.70 -13.31
CA TYR A 326 3.86 -9.54 -12.46
C TYR A 326 4.16 -9.99 -11.02
N PRO A 327 5.39 -10.44 -10.74
CA PRO A 327 5.74 -11.03 -9.45
C PRO A 327 5.50 -10.05 -8.29
N THR A 328 4.92 -10.57 -7.21
CA THR A 328 4.77 -9.84 -5.94
C THR A 328 6.04 -9.95 -5.10
N GLY A 329 6.33 -8.97 -4.25
CA GLY A 329 7.47 -9.06 -3.33
C GLY A 329 8.71 -8.28 -3.79
N ILE A 330 8.60 -7.46 -4.84
CA ILE A 330 9.70 -6.65 -5.36
C ILE A 330 9.91 -5.45 -4.43
N SER A 331 11.10 -5.36 -3.83
CA SER A 331 11.51 -4.22 -3.01
C SER A 331 12.43 -3.31 -3.80
N ILE A 332 12.24 -2.00 -3.65
CA ILE A 332 13.14 -0.97 -4.19
C ILE A 332 13.92 -0.36 -3.03
N SER A 333 15.26 -0.34 -3.14
CA SER A 333 16.15 0.27 -2.15
C SER A 333 15.84 1.75 -1.96
N LYS A 334 16.23 2.30 -0.81
CA LYS A 334 15.93 3.72 -0.52
C LYS A 334 16.80 4.62 -1.39
N GLU A 335 18.06 4.26 -1.54
CA GLU A 335 19.09 4.96 -2.31
C GLU A 335 18.65 5.13 -3.77
N TYR A 336 18.16 4.05 -4.39
CA TYR A 336 17.66 4.10 -5.75
C TYR A 336 16.37 4.92 -5.87
N ALA A 337 15.46 4.83 -4.90
CA ALA A 337 14.24 5.63 -4.92
C ALA A 337 14.51 7.13 -4.78
N ASP A 338 15.52 7.49 -3.98
CA ASP A 338 15.95 8.88 -3.76
C ASP A 338 16.75 9.43 -4.98
N SER A 339 17.33 8.56 -5.81
CA SER A 339 18.02 8.95 -7.06
C SER A 339 17.10 9.14 -8.26
N LEU A 340 15.81 8.83 -8.16
CA LEU A 340 14.88 8.98 -9.26
C LEU A 340 14.64 10.47 -9.58
N PRO A 341 14.49 10.86 -10.86
CA PRO A 341 14.26 12.23 -11.28
C PRO A 341 12.81 12.68 -10.99
N ILE A 342 12.47 12.78 -9.70
CA ILE A 342 11.11 13.07 -9.23
C ILE A 342 11.09 14.42 -8.50
N GLU A 343 10.32 15.34 -9.04
CA GLU A 343 10.12 16.67 -8.48
C GLU A 343 8.80 16.72 -7.71
N PRO A 344 8.82 16.80 -6.36
CA PRO A 344 7.61 17.00 -5.57
C PRO A 344 7.06 18.41 -5.79
N HIS A 345 5.74 18.54 -5.93
CA HIS A 345 5.09 19.85 -6.05
C HIS A 345 5.01 20.57 -4.70
N GLU A 346 5.01 21.90 -4.71
CA GLU A 346 4.85 22.72 -3.49
C GLU A 346 3.55 22.40 -2.76
N THR A 347 2.46 22.24 -3.52
CA THR A 347 1.17 21.79 -2.97
C THR A 347 1.21 20.29 -2.78
N ARG A 348 1.50 19.83 -1.55
CA ARG A 348 1.49 18.41 -1.14
C ARG A 348 2.36 17.52 -2.02
N GLY A 349 3.66 17.77 -2.01
CA GLY A 349 4.67 16.98 -2.75
C GLY A 349 4.64 15.46 -2.54
N ALA A 350 4.07 14.99 -1.42
CA ALA A 350 3.85 13.56 -1.19
C ALA A 350 2.74 12.96 -2.08
N TRP A 351 1.79 13.75 -2.55
CA TRP A 351 0.64 13.34 -3.37
C TRP A 351 0.71 13.89 -4.80
N ASN A 352 1.45 14.96 -5.01
CA ASN A 352 1.57 15.63 -6.30
C ASN A 352 3.06 15.72 -6.64
N TYR A 353 3.47 15.07 -7.71
CA TYR A 353 4.87 15.04 -8.14
C TYR A 353 4.96 14.86 -9.66
N THR A 354 6.07 15.33 -10.23
CA THR A 354 6.41 15.14 -11.63
C THR A 354 7.64 14.26 -11.75
N VAL A 355 7.56 13.23 -12.58
CA VAL A 355 8.68 12.36 -12.94
C VAL A 355 9.20 12.84 -14.28
N LEU A 356 10.45 13.29 -14.31
CA LEU A 356 11.07 13.84 -15.51
C LEU A 356 11.72 12.74 -16.35
N PRO A 357 11.70 12.86 -17.69
CA PRO A 357 12.46 11.99 -18.55
C PRO A 357 13.95 12.33 -18.37
N HIS A 358 14.71 11.43 -17.75
CA HIS A 358 16.16 11.57 -17.65
C HIS A 358 16.82 10.59 -18.62
N LYS A 359 17.63 11.11 -19.55
CA LYS A 359 18.51 10.25 -20.36
C LYS A 359 19.71 9.88 -19.51
N SER A 360 19.67 8.70 -18.93
CA SER A 360 20.86 8.07 -18.36
C SER A 360 21.85 7.83 -19.51
N ASP A 361 23.12 8.24 -19.37
CA ASP A 361 24.17 7.88 -20.34
C ASP A 361 24.26 6.34 -20.38
N PRO A 362 24.24 5.65 -21.54
CA PRO A 362 24.18 4.18 -21.58
C PRO A 362 25.36 3.49 -20.86
N ALA A 363 26.45 4.22 -20.64
CA ALA A 363 27.63 3.80 -19.89
C ALA A 363 27.59 4.16 -18.38
N SER A 364 26.71 5.07 -17.96
CA SER A 364 26.53 5.49 -16.55
C SER A 364 25.21 5.02 -15.94
N VAL A 365 24.36 4.31 -16.69
CA VAL A 365 23.34 3.46 -16.08
C VAL A 365 24.13 2.37 -15.34
N PRO A 366 24.09 2.25 -14.00
CA PRO A 366 24.13 0.90 -13.46
C PRO A 366 22.95 0.25 -14.15
N ARG A 367 23.20 -0.60 -15.17
CA ARG A 367 22.18 -1.36 -15.88
C ARG A 367 21.11 -1.63 -14.87
N VAL A 368 19.95 -0.98 -15.01
CA VAL A 368 18.87 -1.16 -14.06
C VAL A 368 18.76 -2.66 -13.95
N ASN A 369 19.13 -3.21 -12.79
CA ASN A 369 18.75 -4.54 -12.39
C ASN A 369 17.24 -4.40 -12.35
N ARG A 370 16.60 -4.54 -13.53
CA ARG A 370 15.19 -4.81 -13.67
C ARG A 370 15.00 -5.91 -12.64
N PRO A 371 14.17 -5.75 -11.60
CA PRO A 371 13.93 -6.82 -10.65
C PRO A 371 13.05 -7.86 -11.35
N GLN A 372 13.63 -8.54 -12.34
CA GLN A 372 13.21 -9.80 -12.89
C GLN A 372 14.07 -10.84 -12.19
N GLY A 373 13.77 -11.06 -10.90
CA GLY A 373 14.40 -12.12 -10.14
C GLY A 373 15.36 -11.66 -9.05
N LEU A 374 15.80 -12.68 -8.34
CA LEU A 374 16.60 -12.62 -7.15
C LEU A 374 18.01 -12.09 -7.46
N ASN A 375 18.63 -11.29 -6.57
CA ASN A 375 19.99 -10.80 -6.80
C ASN A 375 21.01 -11.94 -6.70
N LEU A 376 21.37 -12.54 -7.84
CA LEU A 376 22.25 -13.72 -7.91
C LEU A 376 23.68 -13.43 -7.42
N GLU A 377 24.20 -12.22 -7.68
CA GLU A 377 25.51 -11.80 -7.17
C GLU A 377 25.50 -11.75 -5.64
N ALA A 378 24.42 -11.21 -5.05
CA ALA A 378 24.26 -11.25 -3.60
C ALA A 378 24.10 -12.67 -3.07
N VAL A 379 23.45 -13.59 -3.79
CA VAL A 379 23.37 -15.00 -3.36
C VAL A 379 24.74 -15.65 -3.31
N GLU A 380 25.56 -15.43 -4.34
CA GLU A 380 26.92 -15.96 -4.40
C GLU A 380 27.77 -15.40 -3.27
N MET A 381 27.77 -14.08 -3.09
CA MET A 381 28.46 -13.40 -2.00
C MET A 381 28.03 -13.91 -0.62
N LEU A 382 26.72 -14.07 -0.41
CA LEU A 382 26.15 -14.50 0.86
C LEU A 382 26.37 -15.99 1.16
N SER A 383 26.70 -16.79 0.15
CA SER A 383 27.01 -18.22 0.30
C SER A 383 28.43 -18.49 0.82
N ASP A 384 29.25 -17.44 1.01
CA ASP A 384 30.63 -17.57 1.50
C ASP A 384 30.68 -18.32 2.87
N PRO A 385 31.58 -19.32 3.02
CA PRO A 385 31.73 -20.11 4.25
C PRO A 385 31.94 -19.29 5.51
N ARG A 386 32.54 -18.10 5.42
CA ARG A 386 32.73 -17.21 6.58
C ARG A 386 31.39 -16.68 7.09
N LEU A 387 30.44 -16.42 6.19
CA LEU A 387 29.10 -15.94 6.51
C LEU A 387 28.13 -17.07 6.86
N THR A 388 28.20 -18.20 6.17
CA THR A 388 27.29 -19.35 6.39
C THR A 388 27.78 -20.30 7.48
N GLY A 389 29.08 -20.28 7.80
CA GLY A 389 29.71 -21.17 8.77
C GLY A 389 29.76 -22.63 8.32
N MET A 390 29.55 -22.87 7.03
CA MET A 390 29.46 -24.17 6.38
C MET A 390 30.40 -24.17 5.18
N ASN A 391 31.03 -25.30 4.91
CA ASN A 391 31.74 -25.44 3.65
C ASN A 391 30.72 -25.46 2.48
N PRO A 392 31.14 -25.11 1.25
CA PRO A 392 30.22 -25.07 0.12
C PRO A 392 29.52 -26.41 -0.15
N GLU A 393 30.21 -27.52 0.11
CA GLU A 393 29.65 -28.88 0.02
C GLU A 393 28.55 -29.11 1.08
N ASP A 394 28.81 -28.78 2.35
CA ASP A 394 27.83 -28.90 3.43
C ASP A 394 26.56 -28.07 3.19
N LEU A 395 26.74 -26.84 2.67
CA LEU A 395 25.63 -25.96 2.33
C LEU A 395 24.82 -26.53 1.15
N THR A 396 25.50 -27.09 0.16
CA THR A 396 24.87 -27.75 -1.00
C THR A 396 24.09 -28.99 -0.57
N ASP A 397 24.67 -29.81 0.30
CA ASP A 397 24.02 -31.00 0.87
C ASP A 397 22.81 -30.64 1.72
N LEU A 398 22.91 -29.57 2.52
CA LEU A 398 21.80 -29.05 3.30
C LEU A 398 20.67 -28.56 2.37
N ILE A 399 21.00 -27.85 1.29
CA ILE A 399 20.02 -27.41 0.28
C ILE A 399 19.37 -28.63 -0.39
N ALA A 400 20.16 -29.62 -0.81
CA ALA A 400 19.67 -30.83 -1.46
C ALA A 400 18.76 -31.67 -0.53
N CYS A 401 19.09 -31.73 0.76
CA CYS A 401 18.29 -32.40 1.79
C CYS A 401 16.97 -31.68 2.05
N LEU A 402 16.99 -30.34 2.18
CA LEU A 402 15.82 -29.55 2.56
C LEU A 402 14.90 -29.20 1.40
N ALA A 403 15.39 -29.12 0.16
CA ALA A 403 14.59 -28.74 -1.00
C ALA A 403 13.36 -29.66 -1.21
N PRO A 404 13.48 -31.00 -1.19
CA PRO A 404 12.33 -31.90 -1.28
C PRO A 404 11.30 -31.70 -0.16
N LEU A 405 11.76 -31.40 1.06
CA LEU A 405 10.90 -31.19 2.23
C LEU A 405 10.16 -29.85 2.17
N GLN A 406 10.85 -28.80 1.72
CA GLN A 406 10.26 -27.50 1.44
C GLN A 406 9.20 -27.62 0.35
N GLU A 407 9.49 -28.37 -0.71
CA GLU A 407 8.55 -28.63 -1.79
C GLU A 407 7.35 -29.46 -1.34
N ALA A 408 7.55 -30.48 -0.49
CA ALA A 408 6.47 -31.29 0.07
C ALA A 408 5.54 -30.43 0.96
N ARG A 409 6.09 -29.55 1.80
CA ARG A 409 5.30 -28.60 2.60
C ARG A 409 4.60 -27.54 1.76
N ASP A 410 5.27 -27.01 0.73
CA ASP A 410 4.66 -26.10 -0.24
C ASP A 410 3.50 -26.80 -0.95
N GLU A 411 3.66 -28.05 -1.37
CA GLU A 411 2.62 -28.83 -2.03
C GLU A 411 1.49 -29.22 -1.09
N GLN A 412 1.77 -29.57 0.17
CA GLN A 412 0.75 -29.83 1.18
C GLN A 412 -0.08 -28.57 1.43
N ARG A 413 0.55 -27.39 1.60
CA ARG A 413 -0.19 -26.13 1.74
C ARG A 413 -1.01 -25.81 0.50
N ARG A 414 -0.45 -26.03 -0.69
CA ARG A 414 -1.20 -25.85 -1.93
C ARG A 414 -2.33 -26.85 -2.02
N TYR A 415 -2.16 -28.09 -1.55
CA TYR A 415 -3.19 -29.13 -1.49
C TYR A 415 -4.31 -28.72 -0.53
N GLU A 416 -3.98 -28.28 0.68
CA GLU A 416 -4.93 -27.79 1.69
C GLU A 416 -5.68 -26.55 1.20
N ARG A 417 -4.96 -25.57 0.61
CA ARG A 417 -5.58 -24.40 0.00
C ARG A 417 -6.51 -24.81 -1.14
N ARG A 418 -6.04 -25.66 -2.06
CA ARG A 418 -6.81 -26.15 -3.22
C ARG A 418 -7.98 -27.05 -2.81
N GLY A 419 -7.96 -27.62 -1.62
CA GLY A 419 -8.93 -28.62 -1.16
C GLY A 419 -8.84 -29.95 -1.91
N GLY A 420 -7.67 -30.32 -2.46
CA GLY A 420 -7.51 -31.55 -3.22
C GLY A 420 -6.26 -31.67 -4.10
N LYS A 421 -6.21 -32.78 -4.86
CA LYS A 421 -5.07 -33.18 -5.71
C LYS A 421 -4.79 -32.16 -6.82
N ARG A 422 -3.52 -32.10 -7.23
CA ARG A 422 -3.00 -31.19 -8.26
C ARG A 422 -3.66 -31.46 -9.62
N ARG A 423 -4.03 -30.39 -10.35
CA ARG A 423 -4.71 -30.44 -11.67
C ARG A 423 -3.83 -30.07 -12.87
N ARG A 424 -2.65 -29.47 -12.65
CA ARG A 424 -1.66 -29.13 -13.68
C ARG A 424 -0.37 -29.91 -13.46
N THR A 425 0.44 -30.08 -14.50
CA THR A 425 1.78 -30.70 -14.41
C THR A 425 2.69 -29.90 -13.47
N ARG A 426 3.67 -30.59 -12.84
CA ARG A 426 4.65 -29.98 -11.94
C ARG A 426 5.43 -28.90 -12.70
N GLY A 427 5.55 -27.69 -12.14
CA GLY A 427 6.26 -26.57 -12.76
C GLY A 427 5.42 -25.68 -13.69
N ALA A 428 4.16 -26.03 -13.99
CA ALA A 428 3.27 -25.22 -14.85
C ALA A 428 2.60 -24.02 -14.13
N GLY A 429 3.22 -23.49 -13.08
CA GLY A 429 2.74 -22.36 -12.29
C GLY A 429 3.88 -21.43 -11.91
N ALA A 430 3.56 -20.21 -11.49
CA ALA A 430 4.53 -19.13 -11.23
C ALA A 430 5.74 -19.61 -10.41
N ILE A 431 6.94 -19.30 -10.90
CA ILE A 431 8.21 -19.58 -10.23
C ILE A 431 8.31 -18.63 -9.02
N SER A 432 8.47 -19.20 -7.82
CA SER A 432 8.71 -18.40 -6.61
C SER A 432 10.05 -17.67 -6.77
N VAL A 433 10.03 -16.34 -6.72
CA VAL A 433 11.26 -15.51 -6.76
C VAL A 433 12.27 -16.02 -5.73
N ILE A 434 11.82 -16.39 -4.53
CA ILE A 434 12.65 -17.04 -3.51
C ILE A 434 12.73 -18.55 -3.79
N THR A 435 13.85 -18.98 -4.37
CA THR A 435 14.15 -20.40 -4.65
C THR A 435 14.39 -21.19 -3.36
N PRO A 436 14.24 -22.53 -3.34
CA PRO A 436 14.56 -23.36 -2.18
C PRO A 436 15.96 -23.10 -1.61
N ALA A 437 16.97 -22.97 -2.48
CA ALA A 437 18.33 -22.65 -2.11
C ALA A 437 18.42 -21.33 -1.33
N VAL A 438 17.76 -20.27 -1.82
CA VAL A 438 17.76 -18.96 -1.16
C VAL A 438 17.01 -18.99 0.17
N ARG A 439 15.94 -19.80 0.28
CA ARG A 439 15.26 -20.00 1.55
C ARG A 439 16.20 -20.61 2.60
N VAL A 440 17.00 -21.60 2.23
CA VAL A 440 17.98 -22.22 3.13
C VAL A 440 19.07 -21.22 3.49
N LEU A 441 19.67 -20.56 2.50
CA LEU A 441 20.72 -19.57 2.71
C LEU A 441 20.27 -18.44 3.64
N ALA A 442 19.12 -17.83 3.35
CA ALA A 442 18.56 -16.77 4.18
C ALA A 442 18.25 -17.23 5.61
N THR A 443 17.79 -18.48 5.77
CA THR A 443 17.56 -19.05 7.10
C THR A 443 18.86 -19.28 7.86
N VAL A 444 19.89 -19.83 7.22
CA VAL A 444 21.20 -20.06 7.84
C VAL A 444 21.79 -18.74 8.32
N LEU A 445 21.83 -17.71 7.45
CA LEU A 445 22.38 -16.39 7.78
C LEU A 445 21.58 -15.69 8.89
N TYR A 446 20.26 -15.83 8.88
CA TYR A 446 19.40 -15.28 9.91
C TYR A 446 19.61 -15.98 11.27
N LEU A 447 19.77 -17.31 11.29
CA LEU A 447 19.99 -18.08 12.52
C LEU A 447 21.41 -17.95 13.05
N ARG A 448 22.41 -17.70 12.18
CA ARG A 448 23.77 -17.36 12.59
C ARG A 448 23.90 -15.94 13.13
N GLU A 449 22.89 -15.10 12.96
CA GLU A 449 22.85 -13.70 13.39
C GLU A 449 23.84 -12.76 12.69
N VAL A 450 24.41 -13.20 11.57
CA VAL A 450 25.45 -12.46 10.83
C VAL A 450 24.91 -11.21 10.17
N ILE A 451 23.69 -11.27 9.62
CA ILE A 451 23.09 -10.20 8.82
C ILE A 451 21.68 -9.88 9.33
N PRO A 452 21.35 -8.61 9.64
CA PRO A 452 19.99 -8.21 9.98
C PRO A 452 18.99 -8.52 8.86
N MET A 453 17.76 -8.90 9.24
CA MET A 453 16.68 -9.20 8.29
C MET A 453 16.41 -8.09 7.26
N GLN A 454 16.57 -6.82 7.66
CA GLN A 454 16.40 -5.68 6.75
C GLN A 454 17.44 -5.72 5.63
N LEU A 455 18.73 -5.82 6.01
CA LEU A 455 19.84 -5.89 5.07
C LEU A 455 19.76 -7.16 4.20
N LEU A 456 19.32 -8.29 4.76
CA LEU A 456 19.14 -9.52 3.99
C LEU A 456 18.06 -9.39 2.90
N GLY A 457 16.96 -8.68 3.19
CA GLY A 457 15.93 -8.39 2.20
C GLY A 457 16.39 -7.40 1.12
N GLU A 458 17.18 -6.40 1.51
CA GLU A 458 17.80 -5.44 0.59
C GLU A 458 18.79 -6.12 -0.36
N LEU A 459 19.76 -6.88 0.18
CA LEU A 459 20.77 -7.59 -0.60
C LEU A 459 20.16 -8.58 -1.60
N LEU A 460 19.18 -9.38 -1.15
CA LEU A 460 18.53 -10.39 -2.00
C LEU A 460 17.50 -9.78 -2.97
N ALA A 461 17.19 -8.49 -2.86
CA ALA A 461 16.10 -7.81 -3.57
C ALA A 461 14.71 -8.45 -3.32
N VAL A 462 14.45 -8.89 -2.08
CA VAL A 462 13.22 -9.56 -1.66
C VAL A 462 12.52 -8.78 -0.55
N GLU A 463 11.20 -8.57 -0.66
CA GLU A 463 10.40 -7.98 0.42
C GLU A 463 10.53 -8.74 1.75
N ILE A 464 10.58 -7.98 2.85
CA ILE A 464 10.80 -8.50 4.21
C ILE A 464 9.73 -9.52 4.64
N GLN A 465 8.45 -9.33 4.27
CA GLN A 465 7.37 -10.20 4.74
C GLN A 465 7.41 -11.59 4.07
N PRO A 466 7.54 -11.72 2.74
CA PRO A 466 7.85 -12.99 2.08
C PRO A 466 9.11 -13.66 2.62
N LEU A 467 10.20 -12.92 2.78
CA LEU A 467 11.47 -13.44 3.29
C LEU A 467 11.33 -14.00 4.71
N ARG A 468 10.67 -13.25 5.60
CA ARG A 468 10.40 -13.68 6.98
C ARG A 468 9.52 -14.92 7.02
N ARG A 469 8.52 -15.03 6.13
CA ARG A 469 7.70 -16.25 6.02
C ARG A 469 8.56 -17.44 5.60
N ALA A 470 9.37 -17.28 4.56
CA ALA A 470 10.27 -18.33 4.07
C ALA A 470 11.24 -18.79 5.18
N ILE A 471 11.84 -17.86 5.91
CA ILE A 471 12.78 -18.16 7.00
C ILE A 471 12.10 -18.96 8.11
N ASN A 472 10.91 -18.54 8.54
CA ASN A 472 10.15 -19.23 9.58
C ASN A 472 9.79 -20.67 9.17
N GLU A 473 9.49 -20.88 7.91
CA GLU A 473 9.09 -22.19 7.37
C GLU A 473 10.28 -23.13 7.27
N THR A 474 11.39 -22.66 6.71
CA THR A 474 12.64 -23.43 6.64
C THR A 474 13.20 -23.73 8.03
N HIS A 475 13.11 -22.79 8.97
CA HIS A 475 13.51 -23.01 10.36
C HIS A 475 12.73 -24.16 11.02
N ARG A 476 11.43 -24.29 10.72
CA ARG A 476 10.64 -25.44 11.20
C ARG A 476 11.17 -26.76 10.65
N ILE A 477 11.50 -26.81 9.34
CA ILE A 477 12.07 -28.01 8.72
C ILE A 477 13.42 -28.35 9.36
N LEU A 478 14.29 -27.36 9.60
CA LEU A 478 15.56 -27.55 10.29
C LEU A 478 15.37 -28.09 11.71
N THR A 479 14.39 -27.57 12.44
CA THR A 479 14.06 -28.04 13.81
C THR A 479 13.55 -29.47 13.80
N ASP A 480 12.67 -29.81 12.85
CA ASP A 480 12.09 -31.15 12.70
C ASP A 480 13.16 -32.21 12.32
N HIS A 481 14.28 -31.79 11.74
CA HIS A 481 15.41 -32.65 11.36
C HIS A 481 16.66 -32.48 12.22
N SER A 482 16.53 -31.85 13.40
CA SER A 482 17.63 -31.68 14.37
C SER A 482 18.88 -30.98 13.81
N CYS A 483 18.72 -30.16 12.75
CA CYS A 483 19.80 -29.36 12.19
C CYS A 483 19.94 -28.06 12.99
N ALA A 484 20.89 -28.02 13.93
CA ALA A 484 21.16 -26.84 14.75
C ALA A 484 22.16 -25.90 14.08
N ILE A 485 21.74 -24.68 13.78
CA ILE A 485 22.61 -23.59 13.32
C ILE A 485 23.09 -22.81 14.54
N ARG A 486 24.41 -22.73 14.76
CA ARG A 486 24.98 -22.00 15.90
C ARG A 486 25.07 -20.49 15.60
N PRO A 487 24.54 -19.63 16.49
CA PRO A 487 24.72 -18.18 16.36
C PRO A 487 26.19 -17.80 16.52
N VAL A 488 26.60 -16.69 15.90
CA VAL A 488 27.93 -16.11 16.06
C VAL A 488 27.84 -14.63 16.43
N THR A 489 28.89 -14.11 17.05
CA THR A 489 28.99 -12.70 17.47
C THR A 489 29.30 -11.73 16.32
N LEU A 490 29.40 -12.25 15.09
CA LEU A 490 29.57 -11.46 13.88
C LEU A 490 28.25 -10.79 13.51
N ARG A 491 28.26 -9.48 13.26
CA ARG A 491 27.07 -8.74 12.83
C ARG A 491 27.43 -7.63 11.85
N LEU A 492 26.98 -7.78 10.62
CA LEU A 492 27.27 -6.90 9.50
C LEU A 492 26.00 -6.10 9.18
N THR A 493 26.07 -4.77 9.30
CA THR A 493 24.89 -3.89 9.26
C THR A 493 24.74 -3.09 7.97
N SER A 494 25.69 -3.18 7.06
CA SER A 494 25.64 -2.59 5.71
C SER A 494 26.22 -3.56 4.68
N GLU A 495 25.88 -3.36 3.40
CA GLU A 495 26.47 -4.12 2.30
C GLU A 495 27.99 -3.96 2.24
N GLN A 496 28.48 -2.72 2.43
CA GLN A 496 29.91 -2.45 2.45
C GLN A 496 30.63 -3.25 3.54
N ALA A 497 30.08 -3.32 4.76
CA ALA A 497 30.65 -4.11 5.84
C ALA A 497 30.69 -5.61 5.50
N VAL A 498 29.75 -6.12 4.72
CA VAL A 498 29.78 -7.50 4.20
C VAL A 498 30.93 -7.68 3.22
N ARG A 499 31.06 -6.77 2.25
CA ARG A 499 32.13 -6.83 1.25
C ARG A 499 33.52 -6.68 1.88
N ASP A 500 33.69 -5.77 2.84
CA ASP A 500 34.95 -5.55 3.55
C ASP A 500 35.34 -6.79 4.36
N TYR A 501 34.41 -7.37 5.12
CA TYR A 501 34.65 -8.61 5.88
C TYR A 501 35.06 -9.79 4.98
N LEU A 502 34.46 -9.90 3.79
CA LEU A 502 34.81 -10.91 2.81
C LEU A 502 36.15 -10.63 2.11
N ALA A 503 36.58 -9.37 2.00
CA ALA A 503 37.85 -9.02 1.38
C ALA A 503 39.04 -9.19 2.34
N THR A 504 38.90 -8.77 3.59
CA THR A 504 40.03 -8.65 4.53
C THR A 504 40.03 -9.73 5.61
N GLY A 505 38.90 -10.39 5.86
CA GLY A 505 38.74 -11.33 6.98
C GLY A 505 38.80 -10.67 8.36
N THR A 506 39.04 -9.37 8.43
CA THR A 506 39.15 -8.59 9.66
C THR A 506 37.86 -7.82 9.93
N ARG A 507 37.47 -7.84 11.21
CA ARG A 507 36.32 -7.11 11.74
C ARG A 507 36.68 -5.63 11.78
N GLU A 508 36.35 -4.85 10.76
CA GLU A 508 36.30 -3.39 10.94
C GLU A 508 35.02 -3.01 11.69
N ARG A 509 35.11 -3.16 13.01
CA ARG A 509 34.29 -2.39 13.94
C ARG A 509 35.30 -1.63 14.81
N PRO A 510 35.08 -0.36 15.15
CA PRO A 510 35.71 0.17 16.36
C PRO A 510 35.21 -0.71 17.51
N GLU A 511 36.04 -1.65 17.95
CA GLU A 511 35.82 -2.33 19.21
C GLU A 511 35.85 -1.25 20.27
N ILE A 512 34.68 -0.86 20.76
CA ILE A 512 34.60 -0.42 22.14
C ILE A 512 34.87 -1.69 22.95
N PRO A 513 36.04 -1.84 23.60
CA PRO A 513 36.32 -3.04 24.34
C PRO A 513 35.29 -3.09 25.48
N LEU A 514 34.58 -4.21 25.63
CA LEU A 514 33.64 -4.41 26.75
C LEU A 514 34.35 -4.21 28.12
N GLU A 515 35.67 -4.40 28.14
CA GLU A 515 36.57 -4.08 29.26
C GLU A 515 36.57 -2.60 29.65
N VAL A 516 36.40 -1.69 28.69
CA VAL A 516 36.34 -0.24 28.92
C VAL A 516 35.00 0.10 29.58
N LEU A 517 33.88 -0.42 29.06
CA LEU A 517 32.55 -0.11 29.60
C LEU A 517 32.27 -0.76 30.97
N THR A 518 33.01 -1.80 31.32
CA THR A 518 32.94 -2.47 32.63
C THR A 518 33.88 -1.87 33.68
N HIS A 519 34.58 -0.77 33.35
CA HIS A 519 35.53 -0.13 34.26
C HIS A 519 34.85 0.48 35.51
N PRO A 520 35.42 0.31 36.72
CA PRO A 520 34.82 0.78 37.98
C PRO A 520 34.50 2.27 38.03
N SER A 521 35.29 3.11 37.34
CA SER A 521 35.02 4.55 37.23
C SER A 521 33.65 4.83 36.57
N ILE A 522 33.22 3.97 35.64
CA ILE A 522 31.99 4.12 34.87
C ILE A 522 30.82 3.35 35.50
N THR A 523 31.05 2.17 36.05
CA THR A 523 30.00 1.31 36.63
C THR A 523 29.76 1.57 38.11
N GLY A 524 30.74 2.15 38.81
CA GLY A 524 30.69 2.48 40.23
C GLY A 524 30.86 1.27 41.14
N MET A 525 31.30 0.14 40.59
CA MET A 525 31.51 -1.15 41.26
C MET A 525 32.65 -1.91 40.59
N SER A 526 33.23 -2.89 41.27
CA SER A 526 34.26 -3.74 40.70
C SER A 526 33.73 -4.59 39.53
N ARG A 527 34.61 -5.08 38.66
CA ARG A 527 34.23 -5.98 37.55
C ARG A 527 33.62 -7.29 38.08
N GLU A 528 34.09 -7.77 39.23
CA GLU A 528 33.59 -8.98 39.89
C GLU A 528 32.19 -8.77 40.49
N GLU A 529 31.97 -7.62 41.13
CA GLU A 529 30.66 -7.23 41.64
C GLU A 529 29.63 -7.07 40.51
N LEU A 530 30.04 -6.44 39.40
CA LEU A 530 29.21 -6.29 38.21
C LEU A 530 28.83 -7.63 37.59
N THR A 531 29.78 -8.57 37.51
CA THR A 531 29.55 -9.91 36.96
C THR A 531 28.56 -10.67 37.84
N THR A 532 28.80 -10.69 39.15
CA THR A 532 27.93 -11.35 40.13
C THR A 532 26.51 -10.75 40.12
N MET A 533 26.39 -9.43 40.08
CA MET A 533 25.09 -8.75 39.97
C MET A 533 24.39 -9.10 38.65
N THR A 534 25.13 -9.11 37.54
CA THR A 534 24.60 -9.43 36.22
C THR A 534 24.02 -10.84 36.20
N GLU A 535 24.72 -11.83 36.73
CA GLU A 535 24.22 -13.21 36.83
C GLU A 535 22.93 -13.31 37.65
N ARG A 536 22.87 -12.69 38.85
CA ARG A 536 21.66 -12.69 39.69
C ARG A 536 20.47 -12.02 39.02
N VAL A 537 20.69 -10.87 38.39
CA VAL A 537 19.65 -10.10 37.71
C VAL A 537 19.16 -10.84 36.47
N LEU A 538 20.03 -11.51 35.73
CA LEU A 538 19.67 -12.29 34.54
C LEU A 538 18.77 -13.48 34.86
N VAL A 539 18.99 -14.17 35.99
CA VAL A 539 18.08 -15.25 36.45
C VAL A 539 16.67 -14.72 36.71
N ARG A 540 16.55 -13.60 37.43
CA ARG A 540 15.23 -12.99 37.71
C ARG A 540 14.60 -12.39 36.46
N TYR A 541 15.40 -11.82 35.57
CA TYR A 541 14.96 -11.25 34.31
C TYR A 541 14.41 -12.32 33.36
N SER A 542 15.09 -13.46 33.24
CA SER A 542 14.63 -14.61 32.44
C SER A 542 13.31 -15.18 32.96
N ALA A 543 13.14 -15.32 34.28
CA ALA A 543 11.88 -15.74 34.90
C ALA A 543 10.73 -14.75 34.59
N ARG A 544 10.98 -13.44 34.69
CA ARG A 544 9.99 -12.40 34.36
C ARG A 544 9.59 -12.40 32.88
N LEU A 545 10.55 -12.68 31.97
CA LEU A 545 10.24 -12.84 30.55
C LEU A 545 9.38 -14.07 30.29
N GLU A 546 9.60 -15.16 31.03
CA GLU A 546 8.78 -16.36 30.94
C GLU A 546 7.36 -16.14 31.48
N GLU A 547 7.18 -15.43 32.59
CA GLU A 547 5.85 -15.02 33.07
C GLU A 547 5.09 -14.16 32.05
N LEU A 548 5.77 -13.21 31.40
CA LEU A 548 5.17 -12.38 30.34
C LEU A 548 4.82 -13.21 29.11
N ARG A 549 5.60 -14.25 28.79
CA ARG A 549 5.29 -15.22 27.72
C ARG A 549 4.07 -16.05 28.09
N ILE A 550 3.97 -16.53 29.32
CA ILE A 550 2.82 -17.31 29.82
C ILE A 550 1.54 -16.46 29.82
N LYS A 551 1.60 -15.21 30.31
CA LYS A 551 0.45 -14.25 30.26
C LYS A 551 0.02 -13.93 28.83
N ARG A 552 0.94 -13.86 27.88
CA ARG A 552 0.62 -13.68 26.45
C ARG A 552 0.01 -14.94 25.81
N ARG A 553 0.41 -16.15 26.24
CA ARG A 553 -0.21 -17.42 25.81
C ARG A 553 -1.64 -17.59 26.34
N SER A 554 -1.89 -17.22 27.60
CA SER A 554 -3.24 -17.27 28.21
C SER A 554 -4.26 -16.35 27.50
N ARG A 555 -3.82 -15.20 26.96
CA ARG A 555 -4.68 -14.26 26.25
C ARG A 555 -4.85 -14.56 24.75
N ALA A 556 -4.14 -15.56 24.22
CA ALA A 556 -4.13 -15.92 22.81
C ALA A 556 -4.28 -17.44 22.64
N LEU A 557 -5.47 -17.96 22.90
CA LEU A 557 -5.88 -19.26 22.35
C LEU A 557 -5.76 -19.16 20.81
N HIS A 558 -4.90 -20.01 20.24
CA HIS A 558 -4.60 -20.21 18.81
C HIS A 558 -3.56 -19.30 18.12
N LYS A 559 -2.40 -19.05 18.72
CA LYS A 559 -1.16 -18.85 17.92
C LYS A 559 0.03 -19.63 18.50
N LEU A 560 0.50 -20.62 17.74
CA LEU A 560 1.77 -21.34 17.97
C LEU A 560 2.97 -20.37 17.98
N PRO A 561 4.11 -20.73 18.61
CA PRO A 561 5.23 -19.82 18.82
C PRO A 561 5.77 -19.28 17.49
N GLY A 562 5.71 -17.97 17.30
CA GLY A 562 6.46 -17.30 16.23
C GLY A 562 7.94 -17.19 16.61
N LEU A 563 8.83 -17.13 15.61
CA LEU A 563 10.23 -16.78 15.80
C LEU A 563 10.33 -15.53 16.69
N VAL A 564 10.90 -15.70 17.88
CA VAL A 564 11.32 -14.58 18.71
C VAL A 564 12.54 -14.00 18.00
N SER A 565 12.43 -12.79 17.45
CA SER A 565 13.64 -12.07 17.02
C SER A 565 14.56 -11.98 18.23
N GLN A 566 15.72 -12.62 18.11
CA GLN A 566 16.78 -12.48 19.09
C GLN A 566 17.21 -11.01 19.12
N ARG A 567 17.43 -10.52 20.33
CA ARG A 567 17.45 -9.08 20.64
C ARG A 567 18.74 -8.48 20.14
N LYS A 568 18.69 -7.23 19.68
CA LYS A 568 19.85 -6.52 19.09
C LYS A 568 21.06 -6.35 20.04
N VAL A 569 20.93 -6.70 21.32
CA VAL A 569 21.87 -6.49 22.43
C VAL A 569 21.75 -7.70 23.35
N THR A 570 22.86 -8.28 23.80
CA THR A 570 22.84 -9.43 24.72
C THR A 570 22.17 -9.04 26.02
N ASP A 571 21.57 -10.00 26.76
CA ASP A 571 20.90 -9.62 28.01
C ASP A 571 21.91 -9.06 29.05
N ALA A 572 23.19 -9.47 29.00
CA ALA A 572 24.27 -8.90 29.81
C ALA A 572 24.59 -7.43 29.43
N ASP A 573 24.69 -7.13 28.13
CA ASP A 573 24.89 -5.76 27.64
C ASP A 573 23.71 -4.85 28.01
N ARG A 574 22.49 -5.41 28.12
CA ARG A 574 21.31 -4.66 28.58
C ARG A 574 21.40 -4.31 30.06
N VAL A 575 21.92 -5.22 30.89
CA VAL A 575 22.21 -4.93 32.31
C VAL A 575 23.26 -3.84 32.40
N LEU A 576 24.34 -3.93 31.63
CA LEU A 576 25.38 -2.89 31.58
C LEU A 576 24.81 -1.54 31.13
N ALA A 577 24.04 -1.50 30.04
CA ALA A 577 23.38 -0.28 29.58
C ALA A 577 22.42 0.32 30.62
N ALA A 578 21.72 -0.53 31.39
CA ALA A 578 20.86 -0.10 32.48
C ALA A 578 21.66 0.48 33.65
N VAL A 579 22.79 -0.13 34.02
CA VAL A 579 23.75 0.37 35.03
C VAL A 579 24.27 1.76 34.64
N LEU A 580 24.74 1.94 33.41
CA LEU A 580 25.21 3.24 32.89
C LEU A 580 24.10 4.30 32.92
N GLY A 581 22.88 3.91 32.51
CA GLY A 581 21.73 4.81 32.50
C GLY A 581 21.20 5.16 33.90
N MET A 582 21.31 4.24 34.88
CA MET A 582 20.96 4.50 36.29
C MET A 582 21.96 5.44 36.95
N ARG A 583 23.27 5.31 36.67
CA ARG A 583 24.30 6.28 37.11
C ARG A 583 24.17 7.65 36.46
N ARG A 584 23.47 7.74 35.34
CA ARG A 584 23.37 8.94 34.49
C ARG A 584 24.75 9.44 34.03
N ILE A 585 25.65 8.52 33.69
CA ILE A 585 27.02 8.87 33.27
C ILE A 585 27.06 9.56 31.91
N ALA A 586 26.18 9.17 31.00
CA ALA A 586 26.08 9.75 29.67
C ALA A 586 24.61 9.99 29.29
N THR A 587 24.40 10.75 28.22
CA THR A 587 23.05 10.91 27.66
C THR A 587 22.51 9.58 27.16
N ARG A 588 21.17 9.46 27.10
CA ARG A 588 20.51 8.27 26.54
C ARG A 588 20.91 8.01 25.09
N GLN A 589 21.22 9.06 24.33
CA GLN A 589 21.68 8.95 22.96
C GLN A 589 23.12 8.43 22.91
N ALA A 590 24.04 9.00 23.69
CA ALA A 590 25.42 8.50 23.80
C ALA A 590 25.48 7.02 24.21
N ILE A 591 24.67 6.60 25.18
CA ILE A 591 24.57 5.17 25.56
C ILE A 591 24.04 4.34 24.39
N ALA A 592 23.06 4.84 23.64
CA ALA A 592 22.54 4.14 22.47
C ALA A 592 23.62 3.93 21.39
N ASP A 593 24.43 4.96 21.16
CA ASP A 593 25.51 4.94 20.18
C ASP A 593 26.60 3.92 20.59
N LEU A 594 26.94 3.83 21.88
CA LEU A 594 27.88 2.82 22.40
C LEU A 594 27.44 1.38 22.15
N PHE A 595 26.14 1.09 22.29
CA PHE A 595 25.59 -0.26 22.10
C PHE A 595 25.06 -0.50 20.67
N GLY A 596 25.21 0.47 19.75
CA GLY A 596 24.71 0.38 18.38
C GLY A 596 23.19 0.17 18.29
N VAL A 597 22.43 0.80 19.19
CA VAL A 597 20.95 0.70 19.25
C VAL A 597 20.28 2.06 19.35
N SER A 598 18.95 2.11 19.18
CA SER A 598 18.21 3.36 19.31
C SER A 598 18.10 3.82 20.78
N ALA A 599 18.04 5.14 21.02
CA ALA A 599 17.80 5.69 22.36
C ALA A 599 16.47 5.20 22.98
N ARG A 600 15.48 4.85 22.14
CA ARG A 600 14.23 4.20 22.57
C ARG A 600 14.48 2.79 23.12
N THR A 601 15.38 2.03 22.51
CA THR A 601 15.79 0.70 22.98
C THR A 601 16.44 0.80 24.36
N ILE A 602 17.34 1.77 24.57
CA ILE A 602 17.96 2.03 25.88
C ILE A 602 16.90 2.45 26.91
N GLY A 603 15.97 3.33 26.53
CA GLY A 603 14.85 3.73 27.38
C GLY A 603 13.99 2.55 27.85
N ASN A 604 13.63 1.65 26.93
CA ASN A 604 12.87 0.43 27.26
C ASN A 604 13.67 -0.51 28.17
N THR A 605 14.97 -0.69 27.90
CA THR A 605 15.86 -1.49 28.75
C THR A 605 15.92 -0.96 30.18
N LEU A 606 16.01 0.36 30.36
CA LEU A 606 15.97 0.98 31.68
C LEU A 606 14.64 0.74 32.41
N VAL A 607 13.51 0.84 31.71
CA VAL A 607 12.18 0.57 32.31
C VAL A 607 12.05 -0.89 32.73
N GLU A 608 12.61 -1.82 31.94
CA GLU A 608 12.54 -3.26 32.21
C GLU A 608 13.46 -3.71 33.35
N LEU A 609 14.71 -3.23 33.38
CA LEU A 609 15.75 -3.73 34.29
C LEU A 609 15.90 -2.90 35.57
N ARG A 610 15.53 -1.62 35.59
CA ARG A 610 15.65 -0.78 36.80
C ARG A 610 14.98 -1.41 38.04
N PRO A 611 13.74 -1.91 37.99
CA PRO A 611 13.11 -2.50 39.17
C PRO A 611 13.83 -3.77 39.65
N LEU A 612 14.48 -4.50 38.74
CA LEU A 612 15.22 -5.72 39.08
C LEU A 612 16.57 -5.39 39.72
N LEU A 613 17.24 -4.34 39.22
CA LEU A 613 18.49 -3.82 39.78
C LEU A 613 18.25 -3.21 41.17
N GLU A 614 17.20 -2.40 41.34
CA GLU A 614 16.80 -1.85 42.64
C GLU A 614 16.45 -2.96 43.64
N ALA A 615 15.76 -4.02 43.21
CA ALA A 615 15.46 -5.19 44.04
C ALA A 615 16.67 -6.09 44.33
N ASP A 616 17.77 -5.96 43.58
CA ASP A 616 19.07 -6.58 43.89
C ASP A 616 19.94 -5.66 44.79
N GLY A 617 19.39 -4.53 45.24
CA GLY A 617 20.09 -3.58 46.11
C GLY A 617 20.99 -2.58 45.38
N TYR A 618 20.94 -2.53 44.05
CA TYR A 618 21.74 -1.57 43.28
C TYR A 618 21.08 -0.17 43.27
N ASN A 619 21.63 0.74 44.08
CA ASN A 619 21.24 2.14 44.10
C ASN A 619 22.47 3.04 43.90
N PRO A 620 22.82 3.38 42.64
CA PRO A 620 24.07 4.07 42.37
C PRO A 620 24.08 5.54 42.78
N LYS A 621 25.27 6.04 43.15
CA LYS A 621 25.52 7.48 43.19
C LYS A 621 25.38 8.09 41.79
N LEU A 622 24.47 9.05 41.68
CA LEU A 622 24.16 9.73 40.42
C LEU A 622 25.28 10.71 40.05
N ILE A 623 25.65 10.74 38.77
CA ILE A 623 26.58 11.73 38.22
C ILE A 623 25.82 13.03 37.93
N LEU A 624 26.38 14.13 38.44
CA LEU A 624 25.86 15.48 38.28
C LEU A 624 25.86 15.86 36.80
N ARG A 625 24.92 16.71 36.40
CA ARG A 625 24.72 17.07 34.98
C ARG A 625 25.97 17.67 34.33
N ALA A 626 26.79 18.39 35.09
CA ALA A 626 28.03 19.00 34.63
C ALA A 626 29.15 17.98 34.32
N GLN A 627 29.03 16.74 34.79
CA GLN A 627 30.04 15.68 34.67
C GLN A 627 29.57 14.55 33.75
N ARG A 628 28.52 14.79 32.94
CA ARG A 628 27.98 13.79 32.01
C ARG A 628 28.62 13.89 30.65
N PHE A 629 28.82 12.74 30.03
CA PHE A 629 29.28 12.64 28.65
C PHE A 629 28.09 12.80 27.68
N TYR A 630 28.28 13.60 26.64
CA TYR A 630 27.24 13.91 25.67
C TYR A 630 27.39 13.07 24.40
N THR A 631 28.59 12.58 24.12
CA THR A 631 28.88 11.66 23.02
C THR A 631 29.49 10.34 23.51
N ALA A 632 29.42 9.31 22.66
CA ALA A 632 30.07 8.02 22.92
C ALA A 632 31.61 8.14 22.96
N GLU A 633 32.18 8.97 22.08
CA GLU A 633 33.63 9.18 21.96
C GLU A 633 34.22 9.83 23.22
N GLU A 634 33.56 10.87 23.76
CA GLU A 634 33.98 11.53 25.01
C GLU A 634 34.04 10.54 26.18
N LEU A 635 33.05 9.65 26.28
CA LEU A 635 33.01 8.63 27.32
C LEU A 635 34.18 7.65 27.18
N LEU A 636 34.46 7.18 25.96
CA LEU A 636 35.53 6.21 25.71
C LEU A 636 36.92 6.79 26.01
N GLN A 637 37.16 8.03 25.58
CA GLN A 637 38.40 8.75 25.86
C GLN A 637 38.63 8.95 27.37
N SER A 638 37.57 9.25 28.14
CA SER A 638 37.68 9.45 29.59
C SER A 638 38.16 8.21 30.35
N VAL A 639 37.95 7.03 29.78
CA VAL A 639 38.26 5.75 30.41
C VAL A 639 39.63 5.26 29.99
N GLN A 640 40.02 5.53 28.75
CA GLN A 640 41.40 5.35 28.30
C GLN A 640 42.35 6.23 29.13
N ALA A 641 41.99 7.49 29.38
CA ALA A 641 42.76 8.38 30.26
C ALA A 641 42.81 7.91 31.73
N ALA A 642 41.77 7.23 32.23
CA ALA A 642 41.77 6.67 33.58
C ALA A 642 42.61 5.38 33.68
N GLY A 643 42.67 4.58 32.63
CA GLY A 643 43.51 3.38 32.55
C GLY A 643 45.02 3.69 32.53
N ASP A 644 45.42 4.80 31.92
CA ASP A 644 46.82 5.27 31.95
C ASP A 644 47.25 5.75 33.35
N ILE A 645 46.32 6.25 34.18
CA ILE A 645 46.61 6.70 35.56
C ILE A 645 46.86 5.50 36.49
N ASP A 646 46.13 4.39 36.33
CA ASP A 646 46.36 3.15 37.08
C ASP A 646 47.63 2.40 36.61
N ALA A 647 48.04 2.57 35.34
CA ALA A 647 49.31 2.06 34.84
C ALA A 647 50.53 2.81 35.40
N LEU A 648 50.37 4.08 35.77
CA LEU A 648 51.41 4.92 36.40
C LEU A 648 51.55 4.72 37.92
N HIS A 649 50.64 3.98 38.57
CA HIS A 649 50.62 3.76 40.02
C HIS A 649 50.87 2.30 40.45
N LYS A 650 51.35 1.43 39.56
CA LYS A 650 51.90 0.14 39.99
C LYS A 650 53.35 0.32 40.47
N PRO A 651 53.67 0.07 41.75
CA PRO A 651 55.05 -0.04 42.21
C PRO A 651 55.75 -1.27 41.62
#